data_AF-A0A1I7U8A4-F1
#
_entry.id   AF-A0A1I7U8A4-F1
#
_cell.length_a   1.000
_cell.length_b   1.000
_cell.length_c   1.000
_cell.angle_alpha   90.00
_cell.angle_beta   90.00
_cell.angle_gamma   90.00
#
_symmetry.space_group_name_H-M   'P 1'
#
loop_
_entity.id
_entity.type
_entity.pdbx_description
1 polymer ?
#
loop_
_entity_poly.entity_id
_entity_poly.type
_entity_poly.pdbx_seq_one_letter_code
_entity_poly.pdbx_strand_id
1 'polypeptide(L)'
;MLNFLERKEDLKDSVGLEFTYARRTRGNVKDVANLWELGGGSSVTELLTIPITMKKVELVFKFHDFLEDIFFRTCSLIILLDMTNLDEVWIVIEKTVDTIRRLIENLQRQDLNLQTRMEEKLRLRLEKYDSGSLKMCTPCPIPITIVASKYDEFQNFESEKRRHLCQFLRFLAYCYGANLMMYSSRMEQFPKLVKNMISHFAFGTVCPQGYITDHNKPMFIKCGFDNLEVGGTFNGMKKIQFSRLEYHLVLKTLWEHLRLSIFGESLSLVFGLKRYEKTDPMIDPVFKEPSIDNLVEIKRKELENHIRSKRDREAAEARAAERIAKINPDFLGENWKKKQAHYFINKDSVEKVKTNLVANNITYQMRDVNPQIFKVRRRRDLNGAITINDINNRYLSYDEQMQFLNSISQQYPNDVKLQKLGNSFEGRSITAVRIGDDGSNKPIVWIDAGIHAREWISYNVALYLIYTIVSQPAYRDLLNSVQLVVVPNTNPDGYEFSRTVDRMWRKTRSRFTNSRCGGADANRNYPFFWGTQGVSHSQCSEVYCGARPQSEPEVLALTNAIQREETRIKGYIALHSYGQEILYPWGHTQRTYPSDVEDLIKVGRAMASAIQAVNNTEYNVVNSGDGLYPAAGASDDWAKSRGIKYSYTIELSPIDDYIGFSLPEDRINQVCREAFQAIQVLMIEVKSKFGIKHSTSSVSSPSAQSSLLLKRMRTTANRGFGRGK
;
A
#
# COMPACT_ATOMS: atom_id res chain seq x y z
N MET A 1 -24.46 14.83 -38.43
CA MET A 1 -24.33 16.24 -38.01
C MET A 1 -24.47 16.24 -36.48
N LEU A 2 -23.59 16.92 -35.73
CA LEU A 2 -23.54 16.87 -34.25
C LEU A 2 -24.72 17.64 -33.63
N ASN A 3 -25.96 17.18 -33.85
CA ASN A 3 -27.19 17.91 -33.49
C ASN A 3 -27.41 18.07 -31.98
N PHE A 4 -26.65 17.36 -31.13
CA PHE A 4 -26.74 17.52 -29.67
C PHE A 4 -26.07 18.81 -29.17
N LEU A 5 -25.13 19.39 -29.93
CA LEU A 5 -24.53 20.70 -29.62
C LEU A 5 -25.45 21.89 -29.95
N GLU A 6 -26.63 21.62 -30.53
CA GLU A 6 -27.63 22.62 -30.94
C GLU A 6 -28.85 22.62 -30.00
N ARG A 7 -28.83 21.81 -28.93
CA ARG A 7 -29.87 21.84 -27.89
C ARG A 7 -29.78 23.15 -27.11
N LYS A 8 -30.78 24.01 -27.27
CA LYS A 8 -31.06 25.15 -26.37
C LYS A 8 -31.83 24.66 -25.14
N GLU A 9 -31.27 23.69 -24.42
CA GLU A 9 -31.78 23.33 -23.09
C GLU A 9 -31.17 24.33 -22.08
N ASP A 10 -31.98 24.83 -21.14
CA ASP A 10 -31.46 25.67 -20.07
C ASP A 10 -30.36 24.92 -19.32
N LEU A 11 -29.24 25.61 -19.03
CA LEU A 11 -28.12 25.05 -18.27
C LEU A 11 -28.65 24.49 -16.94
N LYS A 12 -28.77 23.17 -16.84
CA LYS A 12 -29.01 22.51 -15.56
C LYS A 12 -27.69 22.47 -14.82
N ASP A 13 -27.69 22.88 -13.55
CA ASP A 13 -26.56 22.65 -12.65
C ASP A 13 -26.40 21.13 -12.46
N SER A 14 -25.58 20.51 -13.31
CA SER A 14 -25.41 19.08 -13.35
C SER A 14 -24.58 18.63 -12.14
N VAL A 15 -25.21 17.84 -11.25
CA VAL A 15 -24.58 17.35 -9.99
C VAL A 15 -23.93 15.96 -10.18
N GLY A 16 -23.79 15.46 -11.42
CA GLY A 16 -23.38 14.08 -11.70
C GLY A 16 -22.64 13.85 -13.02
N LEU A 17 -22.47 12.57 -13.39
CA LEU A 17 -21.86 12.14 -14.67
C LEU A 17 -22.95 11.82 -15.68
N GLU A 18 -23.08 12.64 -16.71
CA GLU A 18 -24.04 12.45 -17.80
C GLU A 18 -23.40 11.72 -18.99
N PHE A 19 -24.21 10.88 -19.65
CA PHE A 19 -23.79 10.12 -20.81
C PHE A 19 -24.61 10.51 -22.03
N THR A 20 -23.91 10.95 -23.08
CA THR A 20 -24.47 11.21 -24.40
C THR A 20 -23.68 10.42 -25.45
N TYR A 21 -24.28 10.11 -26.59
CA TYR A 21 -23.55 9.52 -27.71
C TYR A 21 -23.80 10.29 -29.00
N ALA A 22 -22.78 10.34 -29.85
CA ALA A 22 -22.82 10.95 -31.16
C ALA A 22 -22.65 9.87 -32.23
N ARG A 23 -23.31 10.04 -33.38
CA ARG A 23 -23.17 9.14 -34.53
C ARG A 23 -22.76 9.90 -35.78
N ARG A 24 -21.87 9.31 -36.57
CA ARG A 24 -21.49 9.81 -37.89
C ARG A 24 -21.50 8.67 -38.90
N THR A 25 -22.21 8.89 -39.99
CA THR A 25 -22.26 7.95 -41.12
C THR A 25 -21.16 8.30 -42.11
N ARG A 26 -20.31 7.32 -42.48
CA ARG A 26 -19.30 7.45 -43.55
C ARG A 26 -19.52 6.29 -44.54
N GLY A 27 -20.22 6.57 -45.64
CA GLY A 27 -20.67 5.51 -46.57
C GLY A 27 -21.64 4.54 -45.86
N ASN A 28 -21.36 3.23 -45.91
CA ASN A 28 -22.15 2.19 -45.24
C ASN A 28 -21.76 1.95 -43.78
N VAL A 29 -20.71 2.60 -43.27
CA VAL A 29 -20.20 2.40 -41.89
C VAL A 29 -20.76 3.50 -40.96
N LYS A 30 -21.27 3.10 -39.80
CA LYS A 30 -21.76 3.99 -38.74
C LYS A 30 -20.74 4.05 -37.61
N ASP A 31 -20.07 5.19 -37.46
CA ASP A 31 -19.19 5.45 -36.32
C ASP A 31 -20.00 6.01 -35.14
N VAL A 32 -19.72 5.52 -33.93
CA VAL A 32 -20.36 5.96 -32.69
C VAL A 32 -19.30 6.48 -31.72
N ALA A 33 -19.50 7.70 -31.21
CA ALA A 33 -18.66 8.30 -30.18
C ALA A 33 -19.45 8.43 -28.88
N ASN A 34 -18.81 8.08 -27.77
CA ASN A 34 -19.39 8.13 -26.42
C ASN A 34 -18.86 9.40 -25.72
N LEU A 35 -19.77 10.29 -25.34
CA LEU A 35 -19.47 11.54 -24.65
C LEU A 35 -19.94 11.43 -23.21
N TRP A 36 -19.04 11.72 -22.28
CA TRP A 36 -19.32 11.70 -20.86
C TRP A 36 -19.07 13.11 -20.34
N GLU A 37 -20.10 13.74 -19.83
CA GLU A 37 -20.03 15.07 -19.24
C GLU A 37 -20.03 14.92 -17.73
N LEU A 38 -19.03 15.49 -17.07
CA LEU A 38 -18.93 15.47 -15.62
C LEU A 38 -19.34 16.85 -15.11
N GLY A 39 -20.33 16.86 -14.21
CA GLY A 39 -20.81 18.05 -13.53
C GLY A 39 -19.71 18.82 -12.81
N GLY A 40 -19.92 20.13 -12.63
CA GLY A 40 -18.94 21.04 -12.04
C GLY A 40 -18.55 20.66 -10.60
N GLY A 41 -17.28 20.89 -10.26
CA GLY A 41 -16.76 20.74 -8.91
C GLY A 41 -15.72 19.62 -8.75
N SER A 42 -14.70 19.89 -7.94
CA SER A 42 -13.59 18.97 -7.73
C SER A 42 -14.00 17.69 -6.97
N SER A 43 -15.18 17.66 -6.32
CA SER A 43 -15.66 16.54 -5.50
C SER A 43 -16.14 15.33 -6.29
N VAL A 44 -16.40 15.45 -7.60
CA VAL A 44 -16.97 14.38 -8.43
C VAL A 44 -15.97 13.77 -9.42
N THR A 45 -14.69 14.17 -9.38
CA THR A 45 -13.63 13.67 -10.29
C THR A 45 -13.40 12.16 -10.18
N GLU A 46 -13.81 11.52 -9.09
CA GLU A 46 -13.73 10.06 -8.91
C GLU A 46 -14.65 9.29 -9.87
N LEU A 47 -15.72 9.94 -10.37
CA LEU A 47 -16.62 9.35 -11.36
C LEU A 47 -15.96 9.15 -12.74
N LEU A 48 -14.79 9.74 -12.98
CA LEU A 48 -13.97 9.49 -14.18
C LEU A 48 -13.53 8.03 -14.33
N THR A 49 -13.58 7.23 -13.25
CA THR A 49 -13.37 5.78 -13.27
C THR A 49 -14.39 5.03 -14.15
N ILE A 50 -15.60 5.57 -14.32
CA ILE A 50 -16.69 4.94 -15.07
C ILE A 50 -16.44 5.00 -16.60
N PRO A 51 -16.08 6.15 -17.20
CA PRO A 51 -15.77 6.22 -18.62
C PRO A 51 -14.38 5.69 -18.98
N ILE A 52 -13.39 5.74 -18.06
CA ILE A 52 -12.01 5.35 -18.33
C ILE A 52 -11.76 3.90 -17.85
N THR A 53 -12.01 2.93 -18.73
CA THR A 53 -11.82 1.50 -18.44
C THR A 53 -10.86 0.83 -19.41
N MET A 54 -10.24 -0.28 -18.99
CA MET A 54 -9.28 -1.05 -19.79
C MET A 54 -9.84 -1.37 -21.19
N LYS A 55 -11.07 -1.87 -21.30
CA LYS A 55 -11.72 -2.18 -22.61
C LYS A 55 -11.91 -0.96 -23.52
N LYS A 56 -12.25 0.21 -22.95
CA LYS A 56 -12.44 1.46 -23.70
C LYS A 56 -11.10 2.09 -24.11
N VAL A 57 -10.05 1.82 -23.34
CA VAL A 57 -8.65 2.16 -23.65
C VAL A 57 -8.02 1.13 -24.60
N GLU A 58 -8.44 -0.14 -24.62
CA GLU A 58 -7.98 -1.21 -25.52
C GLU A 58 -8.58 -1.14 -26.93
N LEU A 59 -9.85 -0.71 -27.06
CA LEU A 59 -10.53 -0.46 -28.35
C LEU A 59 -9.82 0.61 -29.21
N VAL A 60 -8.87 1.33 -28.61
CA VAL A 60 -7.98 2.31 -29.23
C VAL A 60 -6.86 1.66 -30.07
N PHE A 61 -6.65 0.34 -29.98
CA PHE A 61 -5.43 -0.32 -30.51
C PHE A 61 -5.65 -1.59 -31.36
N LYS A 62 -6.89 -1.94 -31.75
CA LYS A 62 -7.18 -3.13 -32.59
C LYS A 62 -7.09 -2.92 -34.10
N PHE A 63 -7.01 -1.69 -34.59
CA PHE A 63 -6.91 -1.40 -36.03
C PHE A 63 -5.53 -0.80 -36.32
N HIS A 64 -4.54 -1.68 -36.47
CA HIS A 64 -3.23 -1.29 -36.98
C HIS A 64 -2.83 -2.14 -38.18
N ASP A 65 -3.77 -2.38 -39.09
CA ASP A 65 -3.44 -2.84 -40.43
C ASP A 65 -4.21 -1.98 -41.44
N PHE A 66 -3.46 -1.23 -42.24
CA PHE A 66 -3.88 -0.42 -43.37
C PHE A 66 -4.50 0.97 -43.11
N LEU A 67 -3.76 1.98 -43.61
CA LEU A 67 -4.10 3.39 -43.89
C LEU A 67 -3.65 4.44 -42.85
N GLU A 68 -2.76 5.33 -43.31
CA GLU A 68 -2.09 6.44 -42.62
C GLU A 68 -3.00 7.59 -42.12
N ASP A 69 -4.33 7.43 -42.12
CA ASP A 69 -5.28 8.51 -41.80
C ASP A 69 -6.18 8.25 -40.56
N ILE A 70 -5.95 7.18 -39.79
CA ILE A 70 -6.77 6.82 -38.62
C ILE A 70 -6.11 7.29 -37.30
N PHE A 71 -5.63 8.53 -37.28
CA PHE A 71 -4.72 8.99 -36.22
C PHE A 71 -5.33 9.30 -34.84
N PHE A 72 -6.66 9.31 -34.63
CA PHE A 72 -7.23 9.81 -33.36
C PHE A 72 -8.55 9.15 -32.89
N ARG A 73 -8.64 7.81 -32.86
CA ARG A 73 -9.75 7.12 -32.14
C ARG A 73 -9.36 6.86 -30.68
N THR A 74 -9.06 7.91 -29.90
CA THR A 74 -8.53 7.82 -28.53
C THR A 74 -9.46 8.45 -27.49
N CYS A 75 -9.52 7.86 -26.29
CA CYS A 75 -10.06 8.52 -25.10
C CYS A 75 -9.35 9.88 -24.92
N SER A 76 -10.12 10.96 -24.91
CA SER A 76 -9.63 12.34 -24.86
C SER A 76 -10.40 13.11 -23.80
N LEU A 77 -9.74 14.05 -23.13
CA LEU A 77 -10.32 14.84 -22.06
C LEU A 77 -10.46 16.30 -22.49
N ILE A 78 -11.64 16.89 -22.22
CA ILE A 78 -11.86 18.33 -22.36
C ILE A 78 -12.17 18.88 -20.97
N ILE A 79 -11.36 19.84 -20.52
CA ILE A 79 -11.54 20.53 -19.23
C ILE A 79 -12.14 21.91 -19.54
N LEU A 80 -13.37 22.15 -19.11
CA LEU A 80 -14.03 23.44 -19.22
C LEU A 80 -13.77 24.26 -17.95
N LEU A 81 -13.19 25.44 -18.11
CA LEU A 81 -12.87 26.34 -17.00
C LEU A 81 -13.76 27.57 -17.07
N ASP A 82 -14.39 27.91 -15.95
CA ASP A 82 -15.13 29.16 -15.83
C ASP A 82 -14.16 30.31 -15.51
N MET A 83 -13.96 31.20 -16.47
CA MET A 83 -13.03 32.33 -16.32
C MET A 83 -13.60 33.46 -15.44
N THR A 84 -14.85 33.36 -14.99
CA THR A 84 -15.44 34.27 -14.00
C THR A 84 -15.11 33.84 -12.57
N ASN A 85 -14.78 32.57 -12.33
CA ASN A 85 -14.40 32.04 -11.02
C ASN A 85 -12.94 31.54 -11.03
N LEU A 86 -12.01 32.47 -10.86
CA LEU A 86 -10.59 32.22 -11.04
C LEU A 86 -9.93 31.42 -9.91
N ASP A 87 -10.54 31.39 -8.72
CA ASP A 87 -10.01 30.68 -7.55
C ASP A 87 -10.03 29.15 -7.73
N GLU A 88 -10.95 28.65 -8.55
CA GLU A 88 -11.12 27.20 -8.77
C GLU A 88 -10.31 26.66 -9.96
N VAL A 89 -9.80 27.54 -10.83
CA VAL A 89 -9.12 27.17 -12.08
C VAL A 89 -7.97 26.18 -11.85
N TRP A 90 -7.07 26.49 -10.90
CA TRP A 90 -5.95 25.60 -10.60
C TRP A 90 -6.40 24.27 -9.98
N ILE A 91 -7.29 24.33 -8.98
CA ILE A 91 -7.76 23.14 -8.25
C ILE A 91 -8.43 22.15 -9.21
N VAL A 92 -9.26 22.66 -10.13
CA VAL A 92 -9.96 21.84 -11.11
C VAL A 92 -8.98 21.16 -12.06
N ILE A 93 -8.01 21.89 -12.63
CA ILE A 93 -7.02 21.32 -13.55
C ILE A 93 -6.14 20.29 -12.83
N GLU A 94 -5.58 20.66 -11.68
CA GLU A 94 -4.66 19.83 -10.91
C GLU A 94 -5.31 18.51 -10.51
N LYS A 95 -6.48 18.59 -9.85
CA LYS A 95 -7.19 17.40 -9.37
C LYS A 95 -7.65 16.49 -10.51
N THR A 96 -8.10 17.07 -11.63
CA THR A 96 -8.54 16.30 -12.80
C THR A 96 -7.37 15.58 -13.46
N VAL A 97 -6.25 16.27 -13.72
CA VAL A 97 -5.06 15.68 -14.34
C VAL A 97 -4.45 14.60 -13.44
N ASP A 98 -4.35 14.85 -12.13
CA ASP A 98 -3.81 13.88 -11.17
C ASP A 98 -4.67 12.61 -11.07
N THR A 99 -6.00 12.77 -11.02
CA THR A 99 -6.93 11.63 -11.00
C THR A 99 -6.74 10.77 -12.25
N ILE A 100 -6.65 11.39 -13.42
CA ILE A 100 -6.49 10.67 -14.69
C ILE A 100 -5.15 9.96 -14.78
N ARG A 101 -4.05 10.58 -14.32
CA ARG A 101 -2.74 9.92 -14.27
C ARG A 101 -2.79 8.68 -13.41
N ARG A 102 -3.35 8.77 -12.20
CA ARG A 102 -3.50 7.61 -11.30
C ARG A 102 -4.32 6.49 -11.94
N LEU A 103 -5.40 6.83 -12.65
CA LEU A 103 -6.21 5.84 -13.37
C LEU A 103 -5.42 5.15 -14.49
N ILE A 104 -4.68 5.92 -15.28
CA ILE A 104 -3.88 5.38 -16.39
C ILE A 104 -2.71 4.54 -15.88
N GLU A 105 -2.00 4.99 -14.85
CA GLU A 105 -0.92 4.23 -14.22
C GLU A 105 -1.42 2.88 -13.69
N ASN A 106 -2.62 2.85 -13.10
CA ASN A 106 -3.25 1.61 -12.66
C ASN A 106 -3.59 0.68 -13.84
N LEU A 107 -4.01 1.23 -14.99
CA LEU A 107 -4.27 0.44 -16.20
C LEU A 107 -2.97 -0.06 -16.86
N GLN A 108 -1.89 0.73 -16.86
CA GLN A 108 -0.58 0.35 -17.39
C GLN A 108 0.05 -0.80 -16.60
N ARG A 109 -0.17 -0.84 -15.28
CA ARG A 109 0.26 -1.97 -14.43
C ARG A 109 -0.41 -3.29 -14.78
N GLN A 110 -1.54 -3.26 -15.49
CA GLN A 110 -2.30 -4.45 -15.90
C GLN A 110 -1.87 -5.00 -17.28
N ASP A 111 -1.28 -4.18 -18.16
CA ASP A 111 -0.76 -4.60 -19.49
C ASP A 111 0.51 -3.82 -19.89
N LEU A 112 1.66 -4.49 -19.90
CA LEU A 112 2.94 -3.89 -20.30
C LEU A 112 2.97 -3.46 -21.79
N ASN A 113 2.23 -4.11 -22.67
CA ASN A 113 2.18 -3.74 -24.09
C ASN A 113 1.37 -2.46 -24.31
N LEU A 114 0.45 -2.14 -23.41
CA LEU A 114 -0.28 -0.87 -23.41
C LEU A 114 0.68 0.30 -23.11
N GLN A 115 1.64 0.11 -22.20
CA GLN A 115 2.63 1.13 -21.85
C GLN A 115 3.46 1.57 -23.07
N THR A 116 4.10 0.62 -23.77
CA THR A 116 4.95 0.93 -24.94
C THR A 116 4.18 1.67 -26.04
N ARG A 117 2.94 1.26 -26.32
CA ARG A 117 2.08 1.90 -27.34
C ARG A 117 1.62 3.30 -26.93
N MET A 118 1.36 3.52 -25.64
CA MET A 118 1.01 4.85 -25.13
C MET A 118 2.21 5.80 -25.16
N GLU A 119 3.41 5.32 -24.83
CA GLU A 119 4.65 6.09 -24.90
C GLU A 119 4.97 6.52 -26.35
N GLU A 120 4.75 5.65 -27.34
CA GLU A 120 4.95 6.00 -28.74
C GLU A 120 3.96 7.08 -29.23
N LYS A 121 2.67 6.98 -28.87
CA LYS A 121 1.67 8.02 -29.19
C LYS A 121 1.96 9.34 -28.47
N LEU A 122 2.40 9.27 -27.23
CA LEU A 122 2.83 10.44 -26.46
C LEU A 122 4.02 11.14 -27.14
N ARG A 123 4.99 10.36 -27.63
CA ARG A 123 6.15 10.86 -28.38
C ARG A 123 5.73 11.60 -29.66
N LEU A 124 4.84 11.03 -30.45
CA LEU A 124 4.33 11.66 -31.68
C LEU A 124 3.58 12.98 -31.40
N ARG A 125 2.77 13.02 -30.33
CA ARG A 125 2.05 14.25 -29.94
C ARG A 125 3.00 15.38 -29.52
N LEU A 126 4.17 15.04 -28.99
CA LEU A 126 5.15 15.99 -28.46
C LEU A 126 6.35 16.20 -29.40
N GLU A 127 6.29 15.73 -30.64
CA GLU A 127 7.40 15.77 -31.61
C GLU A 127 7.94 17.20 -31.84
N LYS A 128 7.09 18.21 -31.67
CA LYS A 128 7.46 19.62 -31.84
C LYS A 128 8.10 20.27 -30.62
N TYR A 129 8.16 19.58 -29.47
CA TYR A 129 8.87 20.06 -28.28
C TYR A 129 10.35 19.78 -28.43
N ASP A 130 11.21 20.76 -28.10
CA ASP A 130 12.65 20.51 -28.07
C ASP A 130 13.05 19.62 -26.88
N SER A 131 14.26 19.07 -26.94
CA SER A 131 14.79 18.15 -25.92
C SER A 131 14.93 18.76 -24.51
N GLY A 132 15.03 20.09 -24.39
CA GLY A 132 15.10 20.80 -23.11
C GLY A 132 13.72 20.97 -22.49
N SER A 133 12.75 21.30 -23.33
CA SER A 133 11.32 21.46 -23.05
C SER A 133 10.69 20.16 -22.55
N LEU A 134 11.06 19.03 -23.16
CA LEU A 134 10.60 17.69 -22.73
C LEU A 134 11.08 17.31 -21.33
N LYS A 135 12.21 17.85 -20.86
CA LYS A 135 12.72 17.61 -19.50
C LYS A 135 11.95 18.43 -18.46
N MET A 136 11.32 19.53 -18.86
CA MET A 136 10.56 20.43 -17.99
C MET A 136 9.05 20.15 -17.99
N CYS A 137 8.54 19.26 -18.84
CA CYS A 137 7.10 18.98 -18.97
C CYS A 137 6.70 17.65 -18.34
N THR A 138 5.45 17.56 -17.87
CA THR A 138 4.82 16.31 -17.46
C THR A 138 3.57 16.08 -18.32
N PRO A 139 3.74 15.63 -19.57
CA PRO A 139 2.62 15.54 -20.49
C PRO A 139 1.63 14.46 -20.04
N CYS A 140 0.32 14.74 -20.15
CA CYS A 140 -0.69 13.75 -19.76
C CYS A 140 -0.71 12.57 -20.75
N PRO A 141 -0.80 11.30 -20.30
CA PRO A 141 -0.77 10.17 -21.23
C PRO A 141 -1.94 10.13 -22.25
N ILE A 142 -3.06 10.79 -21.96
CA ILE A 142 -4.17 11.00 -22.93
C ILE A 142 -4.20 12.44 -23.44
N PRO A 143 -4.75 12.71 -24.64
CA PRO A 143 -4.95 14.08 -25.13
C PRO A 143 -5.86 14.89 -24.21
N ILE A 144 -5.40 16.07 -23.80
CA ILE A 144 -6.17 17.04 -23.01
C ILE A 144 -6.40 18.29 -23.86
N THR A 145 -7.61 18.86 -23.77
CA THR A 145 -7.87 20.23 -24.19
C THR A 145 -8.46 21.05 -23.05
N ILE A 146 -7.83 22.18 -22.76
CA ILE A 146 -8.29 23.17 -21.80
C ILE A 146 -9.13 24.22 -22.56
N VAL A 147 -10.38 24.40 -22.14
CA VAL A 147 -11.32 25.36 -22.71
C VAL A 147 -11.63 26.42 -21.65
N ALA A 148 -11.08 27.61 -21.82
CA ALA A 148 -11.37 28.78 -21.00
C ALA A 148 -12.69 29.43 -21.48
N SER A 149 -13.78 29.20 -20.74
CA SER A 149 -15.13 29.64 -21.09
C SER A 149 -15.46 31.06 -20.62
N LYS A 150 -16.62 31.61 -21.03
CA LYS A 150 -17.07 32.98 -20.72
C LYS A 150 -16.06 34.08 -21.10
N TYR A 151 -15.41 33.93 -22.26
CA TYR A 151 -14.45 34.92 -22.75
C TYR A 151 -15.06 36.33 -22.89
N ASP A 152 -16.36 36.41 -23.21
CA ASP A 152 -17.09 37.67 -23.36
C ASP A 152 -17.15 38.51 -22.08
N GLU A 153 -17.06 37.87 -20.92
CA GLU A 153 -16.95 38.52 -19.62
C GLU A 153 -15.47 38.73 -19.24
N PHE A 154 -14.64 37.71 -19.47
CA PHE A 154 -13.20 37.76 -19.17
C PHE A 154 -12.46 38.88 -19.94
N GLN A 155 -12.85 39.19 -21.18
CA GLN A 155 -12.24 40.27 -21.96
C GLN A 155 -12.36 41.65 -21.28
N ASN A 156 -13.33 41.83 -20.37
CA ASN A 156 -13.55 43.08 -19.65
C ASN A 156 -12.71 43.21 -18.37
N PHE A 157 -11.93 42.18 -18.01
CA PHE A 157 -11.05 42.23 -16.84
C PHE A 157 -9.89 43.20 -17.09
N GLU A 158 -9.28 43.72 -16.00
CA GLU A 158 -8.11 44.58 -16.07
C GLU A 158 -7.00 43.96 -16.93
N SER A 159 -6.33 44.79 -17.76
CA SER A 159 -5.38 44.29 -18.76
C SER A 159 -4.22 43.49 -18.14
N GLU A 160 -3.74 43.88 -16.95
CA GLU A 160 -2.70 43.13 -16.24
C GLU A 160 -3.18 41.77 -15.76
N LYS A 161 -4.39 41.68 -15.18
CA LYS A 161 -5.00 40.42 -14.74
C LYS A 161 -5.20 39.45 -15.91
N ARG A 162 -5.71 39.96 -17.04
CA ARG A 162 -5.85 39.17 -18.28
C ARG A 162 -4.50 38.65 -18.75
N ARG A 163 -3.48 39.50 -18.78
CA ARG A 163 -2.13 39.13 -19.21
C ARG A 163 -1.54 37.99 -18.36
N HIS A 164 -1.57 38.13 -17.03
CA HIS A 164 -1.01 37.11 -16.12
C HIS A 164 -1.76 35.78 -16.21
N LEU A 165 -3.09 35.81 -16.30
CA LEU A 165 -3.88 34.59 -16.41
C LEU A 165 -3.71 33.89 -17.76
N CYS A 166 -3.63 34.65 -18.85
CA CYS A 166 -3.31 34.12 -20.18
C CYS A 166 -1.92 33.46 -20.20
N GLN A 167 -0.91 34.09 -19.59
CA GLN A 167 0.43 33.51 -19.46
C GLN A 167 0.41 32.21 -18.65
N PHE A 168 -0.36 32.18 -17.55
CA PHE A 168 -0.49 30.99 -16.72
C PHE A 168 -1.17 29.83 -17.46
N LEU A 169 -2.29 30.08 -18.13
CA LEU A 169 -2.99 29.04 -18.91
C LEU A 169 -2.11 28.51 -20.06
N ARG A 170 -1.34 29.38 -20.71
CA ARG A 170 -0.35 29.00 -21.74
C ARG A 170 0.72 28.09 -21.15
N PHE A 171 1.27 28.48 -20.00
CA PHE A 171 2.26 27.67 -19.29
C PHE A 171 1.71 26.31 -18.88
N LEU A 172 0.49 26.25 -18.32
CA LEU A 172 -0.16 24.98 -17.96
C LEU A 172 -0.41 24.08 -19.16
N ALA A 173 -0.92 24.64 -20.26
CA ALA A 173 -1.17 23.89 -21.47
C ALA A 173 0.13 23.30 -22.05
N TYR A 174 1.19 24.09 -22.07
CA TYR A 174 2.53 23.65 -22.48
C TYR A 174 3.06 22.52 -21.59
N CYS A 175 3.01 22.73 -20.27
CA CYS A 175 3.43 21.82 -19.22
C CYS A 175 2.78 20.43 -19.28
N TYR A 176 1.46 20.39 -19.50
CA TYR A 176 0.69 19.16 -19.59
C TYR A 176 0.58 18.59 -21.02
N GLY A 177 1.13 19.28 -22.03
CA GLY A 177 0.98 18.92 -23.43
C GLY A 177 -0.48 18.96 -23.90
N ALA A 178 -1.25 19.94 -23.42
CA ALA A 178 -2.66 20.15 -23.75
C ALA A 178 -2.85 21.16 -24.89
N ASN A 179 -4.00 21.10 -25.56
CA ASN A 179 -4.47 22.23 -26.38
C ASN A 179 -5.11 23.27 -25.45
N LEU A 180 -5.00 24.55 -25.79
CA LEU A 180 -5.66 25.65 -25.08
C LEU A 180 -6.56 26.41 -26.03
N MET A 181 -7.78 26.70 -25.60
CA MET A 181 -8.67 27.58 -26.35
C MET A 181 -9.57 28.41 -25.45
N MET A 182 -9.94 29.58 -25.92
CA MET A 182 -10.96 30.42 -25.31
C MET A 182 -12.31 30.25 -26.02
N TYR A 183 -13.38 30.28 -25.24
CA TYR A 183 -14.74 30.05 -25.68
C TYR A 183 -15.71 31.05 -25.07
N SER A 184 -16.68 31.49 -25.87
CA SER A 184 -17.87 32.20 -25.40
C SER A 184 -19.09 31.71 -26.18
N SER A 185 -20.19 31.46 -25.49
CA SER A 185 -21.47 31.10 -26.10
C SER A 185 -22.14 32.28 -26.81
N ARG A 186 -21.71 33.52 -26.53
CA ARG A 186 -22.28 34.76 -27.10
C ARG A 186 -21.59 35.23 -28.38
N MET A 187 -20.53 34.56 -28.80
CA MET A 187 -19.74 34.92 -29.98
C MET A 187 -19.78 33.80 -31.03
N GLU A 188 -20.32 34.08 -32.23
CA GLU A 188 -20.61 33.06 -33.26
C GLU A 188 -19.37 32.28 -33.77
N GLN A 189 -18.18 32.85 -33.66
CA GLN A 189 -16.95 32.27 -34.20
C GLN A 189 -16.42 31.04 -33.43
N PHE A 190 -16.73 30.92 -32.12
CA PHE A 190 -16.14 29.89 -31.25
C PHE A 190 -16.86 28.53 -31.20
N PRO A 191 -18.21 28.47 -31.25
CA PRO A 191 -18.91 27.19 -31.32
C PRO A 191 -18.46 26.32 -32.51
N LYS A 192 -18.12 26.93 -33.65
CA LYS A 192 -17.61 26.21 -34.83
C LYS A 192 -16.24 25.57 -34.58
N LEU A 193 -15.35 26.27 -33.87
CA LEU A 193 -14.01 25.78 -33.54
C LEU A 193 -14.08 24.61 -32.55
N VAL A 194 -14.88 24.73 -31.49
CA VAL A 194 -15.12 23.67 -30.49
C VAL A 194 -15.78 22.45 -31.15
N LYS A 195 -16.79 22.66 -32.00
CA LYS A 195 -17.48 21.60 -32.75
C LYS A 195 -16.51 20.84 -33.67
N ASN A 196 -15.62 21.54 -34.37
CA ASN A 196 -14.60 20.93 -35.22
C ASN A 196 -13.58 20.13 -34.39
N MET A 197 -13.22 20.60 -33.21
CA MET A 197 -12.29 19.91 -32.33
C MET A 197 -12.91 18.67 -31.66
N ILE A 198 -14.15 18.77 -31.17
CA ILE A 198 -14.90 17.61 -30.67
C ILE A 198 -15.08 16.58 -31.80
N SER A 199 -15.38 17.03 -33.02
CA SER A 199 -15.43 16.15 -34.20
C SER A 199 -14.08 15.49 -34.51
N HIS A 200 -12.97 16.20 -34.30
CA HIS A 200 -11.62 15.66 -34.49
C HIS A 200 -11.35 14.54 -33.47
N PHE A 201 -11.63 14.75 -32.19
CA PHE A 201 -11.44 13.72 -31.16
C PHE A 201 -12.44 12.56 -31.27
N ALA A 202 -13.68 12.83 -31.68
CA ALA A 202 -14.73 11.81 -31.76
C ALA A 202 -14.65 10.96 -33.04
N PHE A 203 -14.24 11.56 -34.17
CA PHE A 203 -14.36 10.95 -35.50
C PHE A 203 -13.10 11.07 -36.36
N GLY A 204 -12.01 11.66 -35.86
CA GLY A 204 -10.77 11.80 -36.62
C GLY A 204 -10.85 12.77 -37.81
N THR A 205 -11.73 13.78 -37.76
CA THR A 205 -11.74 14.84 -38.80
C THR A 205 -10.49 15.69 -38.80
N VAL A 206 -10.30 16.54 -39.82
CA VAL A 206 -9.18 17.50 -39.85
C VAL A 206 -9.16 18.35 -38.57
N CYS A 207 -8.02 18.37 -37.90
CA CYS A 207 -7.78 19.19 -36.71
C CYS A 207 -7.75 20.68 -37.12
N PRO A 208 -8.43 21.59 -36.39
CA PRO A 208 -8.32 23.03 -36.64
C PRO A 208 -6.85 23.49 -36.62
N GLN A 209 -6.45 24.29 -37.62
CA GLN A 209 -5.08 24.79 -37.77
C GLN A 209 -5.03 26.29 -37.40
N GLY A 210 -3.94 26.73 -36.76
CA GLY A 210 -3.72 28.12 -36.35
C GLY A 210 -3.21 28.23 -34.91
N TYR A 211 -2.58 29.36 -34.57
CA TYR A 211 -2.24 29.71 -33.19
C TYR A 211 -2.42 31.22 -32.95
N ILE A 212 -3.09 31.58 -31.85
CA ILE A 212 -3.30 32.96 -31.38
C ILE A 212 -2.86 32.99 -29.91
N THR A 213 -1.80 33.74 -29.63
CA THR A 213 -1.18 33.89 -28.30
C THR A 213 -1.38 35.28 -27.69
N ASP A 214 -2.01 36.20 -28.44
CA ASP A 214 -2.31 37.56 -27.98
C ASP A 214 -3.37 37.53 -26.89
N HIS A 215 -3.05 38.11 -25.73
CA HIS A 215 -3.93 38.17 -24.56
C HIS A 215 -5.15 39.11 -24.76
N ASN A 216 -5.10 39.99 -25.77
CA ASN A 216 -6.23 40.84 -26.15
C ASN A 216 -7.18 40.18 -27.15
N LYS A 217 -6.83 38.98 -27.63
CA LYS A 217 -7.65 38.19 -28.53
C LYS A 217 -7.98 36.84 -27.89
N PRO A 218 -9.06 36.18 -28.32
CA PRO A 218 -9.35 34.81 -27.91
C PRO A 218 -8.21 33.88 -28.29
N MET A 219 -7.52 33.31 -27.29
CA MET A 219 -6.39 32.44 -27.53
C MET A 219 -6.82 31.10 -28.11
N PHE A 220 -6.04 30.59 -29.04
CA PHE A 220 -6.14 29.23 -29.55
C PHE A 220 -4.72 28.72 -29.76
N ILE A 221 -4.32 27.68 -29.03
CA ILE A 221 -2.96 27.17 -29.06
C ILE A 221 -3.03 25.66 -29.11
N LYS A 222 -2.47 25.10 -30.18
CA LYS A 222 -2.31 23.67 -30.33
C LYS A 222 -1.09 23.19 -29.54
N CYS A 223 -1.19 21.99 -28.97
CA CYS A 223 -0.08 21.35 -28.28
C CYS A 223 1.18 21.33 -29.16
N GLY A 224 2.30 21.83 -28.62
CA GLY A 224 3.60 21.87 -29.30
C GLY A 224 3.81 23.04 -30.26
N PHE A 225 2.90 24.01 -30.31
CA PHE A 225 3.06 25.22 -31.13
C PHE A 225 3.32 26.50 -30.32
N ASP A 226 3.31 26.44 -28.97
CA ASP A 226 3.73 27.56 -28.12
C ASP A 226 5.23 27.45 -27.80
N ASN A 227 5.96 28.56 -27.96
CA ASN A 227 7.37 28.66 -27.61
C ASN A 227 7.61 29.39 -26.28
N LEU A 228 6.55 29.88 -25.63
CA LEU A 228 6.60 30.66 -24.38
C LEU A 228 7.48 31.94 -24.45
N GLU A 229 7.86 32.41 -25.64
CA GLU A 229 8.78 33.56 -25.80
C GLU A 229 8.06 34.92 -25.84
N VAL A 230 6.81 34.95 -26.30
CA VAL A 230 6.06 36.20 -26.47
C VAL A 230 5.23 36.50 -25.23
N GLY A 231 5.66 37.53 -24.51
CA GLY A 231 5.00 38.10 -23.34
C GLY A 231 5.64 37.66 -22.04
N GLY A 232 6.74 38.33 -21.66
CA GLY A 232 7.34 38.29 -20.33
C GLY A 232 7.58 36.89 -19.78
N THR A 233 8.71 36.30 -20.15
CA THR A 233 9.32 35.21 -19.40
C THR A 233 9.20 35.49 -17.90
N PHE A 234 8.76 34.50 -17.10
CA PHE A 234 9.20 34.41 -15.70
C PHE A 234 10.73 34.36 -15.75
N ASN A 235 11.38 35.53 -15.76
CA ASN A 235 12.76 35.77 -16.20
C ASN A 235 13.83 35.04 -15.37
N GLY A 236 13.44 34.25 -14.35
CA GLY A 236 14.34 33.45 -13.53
C GLY A 236 14.45 31.97 -13.90
N MET A 237 13.56 31.39 -14.72
CA MET A 237 13.50 29.93 -14.89
C MET A 237 14.32 29.34 -16.03
N LYS A 238 14.92 30.16 -16.92
CA LYS A 238 15.77 29.67 -18.03
C LYS A 238 17.12 29.09 -17.57
N LYS A 239 17.42 28.99 -16.26
CA LYS A 239 18.75 28.58 -15.75
C LYS A 239 18.75 27.53 -14.63
N ILE A 240 17.64 26.84 -14.36
CA ILE A 240 17.60 25.87 -13.25
C ILE A 240 17.26 24.48 -13.79
N GLN A 241 18.19 23.54 -13.60
CA GLN A 241 18.10 22.15 -14.01
C GLN A 241 17.30 21.38 -12.96
N PHE A 242 15.98 21.30 -13.11
CA PHE A 242 15.13 20.58 -12.15
C PHE A 242 15.09 19.08 -12.41
N SER A 243 15.03 18.29 -11.34
CA SER A 243 14.74 16.86 -11.40
C SER A 243 13.21 16.62 -11.51
N ARG A 244 12.79 15.44 -12.01
CA ARG A 244 11.37 15.06 -12.20
C ARG A 244 10.51 15.18 -10.92
N LEU A 245 11.11 15.19 -9.72
CA LEU A 245 10.42 15.20 -8.43
C LEU A 245 10.06 16.60 -7.91
N GLU A 246 10.61 17.67 -8.48
CA GLU A 246 10.48 19.05 -7.95
C GLU A 246 9.41 19.90 -8.68
N TYR A 247 8.86 19.37 -9.77
CA TYR A 247 8.04 20.12 -10.72
C TYR A 247 6.66 20.53 -10.21
N HIS A 248 5.99 19.67 -9.46
CA HIS A 248 4.67 19.97 -8.90
C HIS A 248 4.74 21.09 -7.84
N LEU A 249 5.83 21.10 -7.08
CA LEU A 249 6.14 22.15 -6.12
C LEU A 249 6.40 23.48 -6.84
N VAL A 250 7.10 23.44 -7.98
CA VAL A 250 7.33 24.63 -8.83
C VAL A 250 6.03 25.17 -9.41
N LEU A 251 5.15 24.34 -9.98
CA LEU A 251 3.85 24.78 -10.50
C LEU A 251 2.96 25.39 -9.41
N LYS A 252 2.91 24.75 -8.24
CA LYS A 252 2.17 25.25 -7.08
C LYS A 252 2.73 26.60 -6.60
N THR A 253 4.06 26.73 -6.53
CA THR A 253 4.72 27.99 -6.13
C THR A 253 4.48 29.10 -7.15
N LEU A 254 4.51 28.78 -8.45
CA LEU A 254 4.18 29.71 -9.53
C LEU A 254 2.72 30.15 -9.49
N TRP A 255 1.79 29.22 -9.22
CA TRP A 255 0.37 29.55 -9.04
C TRP A 255 0.17 30.44 -7.83
N GLU A 256 0.76 30.13 -6.67
CA GLU A 256 0.64 30.98 -5.48
C GLU A 256 1.22 32.38 -5.72
N HIS A 257 2.34 32.50 -6.42
CA HIS A 257 2.92 33.81 -6.77
C HIS A 257 1.99 34.59 -7.72
N LEU A 258 1.47 33.95 -8.77
CA LEU A 258 0.54 34.55 -9.71
C LEU A 258 -0.77 34.94 -9.03
N ARG A 259 -1.29 34.08 -8.16
CA ARG A 259 -2.50 34.30 -7.38
C ARG A 259 -2.35 35.49 -6.44
N LEU A 260 -1.24 35.58 -5.72
CA LEU A 260 -0.94 36.75 -4.89
C LEU A 260 -0.84 38.03 -5.74
N SER A 261 -0.29 37.94 -6.96
CA SER A 261 -0.20 39.10 -7.87
C SER A 261 -1.55 39.54 -8.46
N ILE A 262 -2.50 38.61 -8.64
CA ILE A 262 -3.82 38.88 -9.25
C ILE A 262 -4.88 39.23 -8.18
N PHE A 263 -4.81 38.62 -6.98
CA PHE A 263 -5.84 38.69 -5.93
C PHE A 263 -5.36 39.34 -4.61
N GLY A 264 -4.07 39.65 -4.44
CA GLY A 264 -3.49 40.26 -3.24
C GLY A 264 -3.37 39.33 -2.01
N GLU A 265 -2.88 39.85 -0.87
CA GLU A 265 -2.67 39.09 0.39
C GLU A 265 -3.97 38.78 1.17
N SER A 266 -5.12 39.34 0.76
CA SER A 266 -6.37 39.35 1.54
C SER A 266 -7.12 38.00 1.60
N LEU A 267 -6.52 36.90 1.16
CA LEU A 267 -7.12 35.56 1.23
C LEU A 267 -6.21 34.52 1.92
N SER A 268 -5.31 34.99 2.79
CA SER A 268 -4.45 34.15 3.63
C SER A 268 -5.19 33.51 4.84
N LEU A 269 -6.47 33.83 5.06
CA LEU A 269 -7.28 33.32 6.20
C LEU A 269 -8.37 32.30 5.81
N VAL A 270 -8.44 31.84 4.55
CA VAL A 270 -9.48 30.90 4.07
C VAL A 270 -8.93 29.51 3.73
N PHE A 271 -7.63 29.25 3.93
CA PHE A 271 -7.03 27.90 3.79
C PHE A 271 -7.15 27.02 5.04
N GLY A 272 -7.89 27.47 6.05
CA GLY A 272 -8.38 26.63 7.14
C GLY A 272 -9.85 26.30 6.92
N LEU A 273 -10.15 25.05 6.54
CA LEU A 273 -11.40 24.35 6.86
C LEU A 273 -12.69 25.20 6.82
N LYS A 274 -13.08 25.76 5.67
CA LYS A 274 -14.52 25.92 5.43
C LYS A 274 -15.07 24.54 5.09
N ARG A 275 -15.55 23.83 6.11
CA ARG A 275 -16.61 22.84 5.93
C ARG A 275 -17.66 23.53 5.06
N TYR A 276 -17.86 23.04 3.84
CA TYR A 276 -19.14 23.22 3.19
C TYR A 276 -20.15 22.66 4.18
N GLU A 277 -20.89 23.55 4.85
CA GLU A 277 -22.18 23.15 5.39
C GLU A 277 -22.98 22.70 4.18
N LYS A 278 -23.15 21.38 4.07
CA LYS A 278 -24.16 20.80 3.21
C LYS A 278 -25.49 21.36 3.69
N THR A 279 -25.96 22.44 3.09
CA THR A 279 -27.39 22.65 3.01
C THR A 279 -27.91 21.48 2.18
N ASP A 280 -28.48 20.50 2.89
CA ASP A 280 -29.07 19.32 2.30
C ASP A 280 -30.09 19.78 1.23
N PRO A 281 -29.90 19.43 -0.06
CA PRO A 281 -30.81 19.85 -1.14
C PRO A 281 -32.27 19.46 -0.88
N MET A 282 -32.52 18.49 0.01
CA MET A 282 -33.87 18.10 0.43
C MET A 282 -34.61 19.15 1.27
N ILE A 283 -33.89 20.14 1.82
CA ILE A 283 -34.47 21.21 2.64
C ILE A 283 -34.81 22.44 1.78
N ASP A 284 -34.30 22.50 0.55
CA ASP A 284 -34.56 23.58 -0.37
C ASP A 284 -35.94 23.41 -1.05
N PRO A 285 -36.90 24.32 -0.81
CA PRO A 285 -38.25 24.23 -1.38
C PRO A 285 -38.29 24.30 -2.91
N VAL A 286 -37.20 24.70 -3.58
CA VAL A 286 -37.09 24.76 -5.04
C VAL A 286 -36.87 23.37 -5.67
N PHE A 287 -36.41 22.38 -4.90
CA PHE A 287 -35.97 21.05 -5.41
C PHE A 287 -36.87 19.87 -5.00
N LYS A 288 -38.08 20.12 -4.50
CA LYS A 288 -39.02 19.05 -4.14
C LYS A 288 -39.52 18.28 -5.36
N GLU A 289 -39.22 17.00 -5.43
CA GLU A 289 -39.70 16.07 -6.45
C GLU A 289 -40.27 14.82 -5.76
N PRO A 290 -41.61 14.70 -5.63
CA PRO A 290 -42.24 13.77 -4.67
C PRO A 290 -41.85 12.30 -4.79
N SER A 291 -41.54 11.82 -6.00
CA SER A 291 -41.13 10.45 -6.27
C SER A 291 -39.67 10.19 -5.86
N ILE A 292 -38.77 11.15 -6.11
CA ILE A 292 -37.36 11.08 -5.72
C ILE A 292 -37.23 11.35 -4.22
N ASP A 293 -37.98 12.31 -3.68
CA ASP A 293 -37.97 12.61 -2.26
C ASP A 293 -38.42 11.40 -1.43
N ASN A 294 -39.46 10.69 -1.89
CA ASN A 294 -39.90 9.45 -1.26
C ASN A 294 -38.86 8.33 -1.38
N LEU A 295 -38.20 8.18 -2.54
CA LEU A 295 -37.12 7.19 -2.72
C LEU A 295 -35.88 7.51 -1.89
N VAL A 296 -35.51 8.79 -1.78
CA VAL A 296 -34.41 9.25 -0.94
C VAL A 296 -34.78 9.12 0.52
N GLU A 297 -36.02 9.38 0.91
CA GLU A 297 -36.50 9.14 2.27
C GLU A 297 -36.50 7.65 2.61
N ILE A 298 -36.90 6.78 1.67
CA ILE A 298 -36.77 5.32 1.80
C ILE A 298 -35.29 4.93 1.93
N LYS A 299 -34.40 5.45 1.07
CA LYS A 299 -32.96 5.13 1.09
C LYS A 299 -32.25 5.72 2.31
N ARG A 300 -32.68 6.87 2.80
CA ARG A 300 -32.19 7.51 4.03
C ARG A 300 -32.66 6.71 5.24
N LYS A 301 -33.92 6.25 5.26
CA LYS A 301 -34.41 5.27 6.25
C LYS A 301 -33.64 3.95 6.16
N GLU A 302 -33.34 3.43 4.98
CA GLU A 302 -32.51 2.22 4.81
C GLU A 302 -31.06 2.44 5.28
N LEU A 303 -30.46 3.59 4.96
CA LEU A 303 -29.10 3.95 5.39
C LEU A 303 -29.05 4.21 6.89
N GLU A 304 -30.03 4.89 7.46
CA GLU A 304 -30.18 5.09 8.91
C GLU A 304 -30.41 3.75 9.59
N ASN A 305 -31.24 2.88 9.04
CA ASN A 305 -31.40 1.51 9.53
C ASN A 305 -30.11 0.70 9.39
N HIS A 306 -29.30 0.92 8.35
CA HIS A 306 -28.01 0.25 8.17
C HIS A 306 -26.93 0.78 9.11
N ILE A 307 -26.84 2.10 9.30
CA ILE A 307 -25.93 2.76 10.25
C ILE A 307 -26.34 2.41 11.68
N ARG A 308 -27.64 2.43 11.98
CA ARG A 308 -28.19 2.00 13.26
C ARG A 308 -27.97 0.52 13.47
N SER A 309 -28.21 -0.34 12.47
CA SER A 309 -27.89 -1.77 12.54
C SER A 309 -26.39 -2.02 12.72
N LYS A 310 -25.51 -1.23 12.06
CA LYS A 310 -24.07 -1.30 12.23
C LYS A 310 -23.62 -0.80 13.61
N ARG A 311 -24.14 0.32 14.10
CA ARG A 311 -23.89 0.83 15.46
C ARG A 311 -24.46 -0.09 16.52
N ASP A 312 -25.64 -0.65 16.30
CA ASP A 312 -26.29 -1.61 17.19
C ASP A 312 -25.53 -2.92 17.17
N ARG A 313 -24.97 -3.33 16.02
CA ARG A 313 -24.06 -4.47 15.89
C ARG A 313 -22.72 -4.20 16.57
N GLU A 314 -22.10 -3.04 16.37
CA GLU A 314 -20.87 -2.63 17.05
C GLU A 314 -21.09 -2.49 18.56
N ALA A 315 -22.22 -1.93 18.98
CA ALA A 315 -22.59 -1.81 20.39
C ALA A 315 -23.01 -3.16 20.97
N ALA A 316 -23.63 -4.06 20.21
CA ALA A 316 -23.94 -5.42 20.62
C ALA A 316 -22.67 -6.26 20.70
N GLU A 317 -21.74 -6.12 19.75
CA GLU A 317 -20.40 -6.72 19.76
C GLU A 317 -19.57 -6.16 20.90
N ALA A 318 -19.65 -4.85 21.21
CA ALA A 318 -18.99 -4.25 22.36
C ALA A 318 -19.61 -4.71 23.69
N ARG A 319 -20.95 -4.77 23.79
CA ARG A 319 -21.65 -5.32 24.97
C ARG A 319 -21.42 -6.83 25.11
N ALA A 320 -21.33 -7.57 24.02
CA ALA A 320 -20.98 -8.98 24.00
C ALA A 320 -19.53 -9.16 24.41
N ALA A 321 -18.60 -8.37 23.87
CA ALA A 321 -17.19 -8.34 24.27
C ALA A 321 -17.02 -7.94 25.74
N GLU A 322 -17.83 -7.01 26.26
CA GLU A 322 -17.82 -6.64 27.68
C GLU A 322 -18.41 -7.76 28.57
N ARG A 323 -19.45 -8.46 28.09
CA ARG A 323 -19.99 -9.66 28.74
C ARG A 323 -19.00 -10.83 28.71
N ILE A 324 -18.24 -10.99 27.62
CA ILE A 324 -17.19 -12.00 27.44
C ILE A 324 -15.96 -11.64 28.29
N ALA A 325 -15.58 -10.37 28.38
CA ALA A 325 -14.53 -9.88 29.28
C ALA A 325 -14.85 -10.16 30.76
N LYS A 326 -16.14 -10.19 31.13
CA LYS A 326 -16.58 -10.64 32.47
C LYS A 326 -16.48 -12.16 32.68
N ILE A 327 -16.43 -12.95 31.61
CA ILE A 327 -16.24 -14.42 31.64
C ILE A 327 -14.75 -14.78 31.54
N ASN A 328 -13.93 -13.84 31.05
CA ASN A 328 -12.48 -13.91 30.88
C ASN A 328 -11.96 -15.21 30.20
N PRO A 329 -12.50 -15.61 29.03
CA PRO A 329 -11.87 -16.68 28.26
C PRO A 329 -10.71 -16.10 27.42
N ASP A 330 -9.46 -16.48 27.72
CA ASP A 330 -8.31 -16.05 26.92
C ASP A 330 -8.20 -16.95 25.68
N PHE A 331 -8.32 -16.34 24.51
CA PHE A 331 -8.22 -17.06 23.24
C PHE A 331 -6.78 -17.49 22.96
N LEU A 332 -6.55 -18.80 22.97
CA LEU A 332 -5.24 -19.42 22.75
C LEU A 332 -4.97 -19.61 21.26
N GLY A 333 -6.00 -19.85 20.45
CA GLY A 333 -5.82 -20.03 19.01
C GLY A 333 -6.95 -20.81 18.38
N GLU A 334 -6.95 -20.84 17.07
CA GLU A 334 -7.92 -21.58 16.27
C GLU A 334 -7.21 -22.56 15.35
N ASN A 335 -7.58 -23.83 15.45
CA ASN A 335 -7.32 -24.81 14.42
C ASN A 335 -8.46 -24.75 13.40
N TRP A 336 -8.36 -23.78 12.50
CA TRP A 336 -9.36 -23.49 11.46
C TRP A 336 -9.57 -24.69 10.51
N LYS A 337 -8.54 -25.52 10.24
CA LYS A 337 -8.67 -26.77 9.43
C LYS A 337 -9.66 -27.74 10.08
N LYS A 338 -9.63 -27.83 11.41
CA LYS A 338 -10.54 -28.68 12.19
C LYS A 338 -11.78 -27.94 12.71
N LYS A 339 -11.91 -26.63 12.41
CA LYS A 339 -12.92 -25.74 12.99
C LYS A 339 -12.97 -25.80 14.52
N GLN A 340 -11.79 -25.88 15.14
CA GLN A 340 -11.63 -25.93 16.59
C GLN A 340 -11.06 -24.61 17.09
N ALA A 341 -11.57 -24.13 18.21
CA ALA A 341 -11.09 -22.93 18.88
C ALA A 341 -10.70 -23.29 20.32
N HIS A 342 -9.54 -22.83 20.75
CA HIS A 342 -8.97 -23.14 22.05
C HIS A 342 -9.01 -21.91 22.93
N TYR A 343 -9.61 -22.06 24.11
CA TYR A 343 -9.78 -21.00 25.09
C TYR A 343 -9.26 -21.47 26.44
N PHE A 344 -8.50 -20.61 27.10
CA PHE A 344 -8.30 -20.71 28.54
C PHE A 344 -9.51 -20.11 29.23
N ILE A 345 -10.11 -20.83 30.18
CA ILE A 345 -11.30 -20.35 30.89
C ILE A 345 -10.96 -20.28 32.37
N ASN A 346 -11.21 -19.13 33.00
CA ASN A 346 -11.05 -18.99 34.44
C ASN A 346 -11.94 -20.02 35.17
N LYS A 347 -11.39 -20.67 36.20
CA LYS A 347 -12.06 -21.66 37.06
C LYS A 347 -13.48 -21.24 37.46
N ASP A 348 -13.67 -19.97 37.82
CA ASP A 348 -14.97 -19.45 38.29
C ASP A 348 -16.02 -19.35 37.17
N SER A 349 -15.59 -19.34 35.91
CA SER A 349 -16.44 -19.22 34.73
C SER A 349 -16.67 -20.54 33.99
N VAL A 350 -15.96 -21.62 34.35
CA VAL A 350 -16.02 -22.92 33.65
C VAL A 350 -17.45 -23.45 33.53
N GLU A 351 -18.19 -23.51 34.63
CA GLU A 351 -19.55 -24.06 34.60
C GLU A 351 -20.50 -23.20 33.76
N LYS A 352 -20.40 -21.88 33.86
CA LYS A 352 -21.20 -20.95 33.06
C LYS A 352 -20.93 -21.12 31.56
N VAL A 353 -19.67 -21.31 31.18
CA VAL A 353 -19.28 -21.55 29.78
C VAL A 353 -19.80 -22.91 29.32
N LYS A 354 -19.64 -23.98 30.12
CA LYS A 354 -20.18 -25.31 29.79
C LYS A 354 -21.68 -25.27 29.54
N THR A 355 -22.45 -24.66 30.43
CA THR A 355 -23.91 -24.54 30.25
C THR A 355 -24.24 -23.81 28.96
N ASN A 356 -23.51 -22.75 28.62
CA ASN A 356 -23.73 -22.00 27.39
C ASN A 356 -23.37 -22.82 26.13
N LEU A 357 -22.26 -23.55 26.15
CA LEU A 357 -21.84 -24.43 25.05
C LEU A 357 -22.88 -25.53 24.80
N VAL A 358 -23.36 -26.18 25.86
CA VAL A 358 -24.41 -27.20 25.78
C VAL A 358 -25.71 -26.60 25.24
N ALA A 359 -26.14 -25.44 25.75
CA ALA A 359 -27.36 -24.77 25.30
C ALA A 359 -27.31 -24.36 23.81
N ASN A 360 -26.12 -24.18 23.25
CA ASN A 360 -25.92 -23.82 21.84
C ASN A 360 -25.46 -25.01 20.96
N ASN A 361 -25.54 -26.24 21.46
CA ASN A 361 -25.09 -27.46 20.75
C ASN A 361 -23.64 -27.40 20.25
N ILE A 362 -22.75 -26.72 21.00
CA ILE A 362 -21.33 -26.66 20.68
C ILE A 362 -20.61 -27.80 21.40
N THR A 363 -19.97 -28.69 20.63
CA THR A 363 -19.15 -29.77 21.18
C THR A 363 -17.86 -29.20 21.77
N TYR A 364 -17.46 -29.70 22.93
CA TYR A 364 -16.24 -29.24 23.62
C TYR A 364 -15.51 -30.40 24.28
N GLN A 365 -14.21 -30.21 24.46
CA GLN A 365 -13.34 -31.10 25.23
C GLN A 365 -12.62 -30.26 26.27
N MET A 366 -12.71 -30.65 27.54
CA MET A 366 -11.84 -30.05 28.56
C MET A 366 -10.47 -30.70 28.53
N ARG A 367 -9.43 -29.88 28.67
CA ARG A 367 -8.06 -30.32 28.87
C ARG A 367 -7.50 -29.58 30.07
N ASP A 368 -6.60 -30.23 30.80
CA ASP A 368 -5.85 -29.55 31.84
C ASP A 368 -5.02 -28.42 31.23
N VAL A 369 -4.82 -27.37 32.00
CA VAL A 369 -4.01 -26.23 31.58
C VAL A 369 -2.55 -26.61 31.73
N ASN A 370 -1.73 -26.34 30.72
CA ASN A 370 -0.29 -26.52 30.82
C ASN A 370 0.26 -25.73 32.03
N PRO A 371 0.82 -26.39 33.05
CA PRO A 371 1.23 -25.71 34.29
C PRO A 371 2.38 -24.71 34.06
N GLN A 372 3.08 -24.81 32.92
CA GLN A 372 4.12 -23.85 32.54
C GLN A 372 3.57 -22.44 32.33
N ILE A 373 2.26 -22.29 32.04
CA ILE A 373 1.58 -20.98 31.87
C ILE A 373 1.62 -20.18 33.17
N PHE A 374 1.46 -20.85 34.31
CA PHE A 374 1.40 -20.21 35.63
C PHE A 374 2.78 -20.03 36.28
N LYS A 375 3.86 -20.46 35.61
CA LYS A 375 5.21 -20.23 36.13
C LYS A 375 5.53 -18.75 36.05
N VAL A 376 5.37 -18.05 37.18
CA VAL A 376 5.81 -16.67 37.34
C VAL A 376 7.33 -16.61 37.20
N ARG A 377 7.79 -15.93 36.14
CA ARG A 377 9.21 -15.73 35.89
C ARG A 377 9.67 -14.43 36.53
N ARG A 378 10.15 -14.53 37.76
CA ARG A 378 10.66 -13.36 38.51
C ARG A 378 11.83 -12.74 37.75
N ARG A 379 11.94 -11.42 37.87
CA ARG A 379 13.13 -10.66 37.48
C ARG A 379 14.30 -11.22 38.29
N ARG A 380 15.36 -11.65 37.60
CA ARG A 380 16.63 -12.03 38.24
C ARG A 380 17.50 -10.79 38.32
N ASP A 381 18.34 -10.72 39.34
CA ASP A 381 19.42 -9.74 39.35
C ASP A 381 20.31 -10.01 38.14
N LEU A 382 20.69 -8.97 37.39
CA LEU A 382 21.53 -9.04 36.19
C LEU A 382 23.01 -9.31 36.55
N ASN A 383 23.25 -10.20 37.50
CA ASN A 383 24.57 -10.52 38.03
C ASN A 383 25.16 -11.68 37.21
N GLY A 384 25.72 -11.34 36.06
CA GLY A 384 26.40 -12.28 35.17
C GLY A 384 26.27 -11.88 33.70
N ALA A 385 27.23 -12.31 32.88
CA ALA A 385 27.13 -12.18 31.43
C ALA A 385 26.07 -13.15 30.89
N ILE A 386 25.17 -12.66 30.04
CA ILE A 386 24.22 -13.51 29.33
C ILE A 386 24.94 -14.25 28.20
N THR A 387 24.77 -15.56 28.13
CA THR A 387 25.48 -16.43 27.18
C THR A 387 24.52 -17.11 26.19
N ILE A 388 25.08 -17.75 25.16
CA ILE A 388 24.28 -18.62 24.26
C ILE A 388 23.62 -19.78 25.01
N ASN A 389 24.20 -20.25 26.12
CA ASN A 389 23.60 -21.30 26.92
C ASN A 389 22.31 -20.82 27.61
N ASP A 390 22.22 -19.55 27.99
CA ASP A 390 20.99 -18.95 28.50
C ASP A 390 19.92 -18.91 27.41
N ILE A 391 20.26 -18.45 26.21
CA ILE A 391 19.33 -18.40 25.07
C ILE A 391 18.82 -19.79 24.70
N ASN A 392 19.65 -20.82 24.79
CA ASN A 392 19.27 -22.18 24.43
C ASN A 392 18.36 -22.87 25.44
N ASN A 393 18.32 -22.41 26.69
CA ASN A 393 17.71 -23.15 27.79
C ASN A 393 16.73 -22.31 28.64
N ARG A 394 16.47 -21.04 28.31
CA ARG A 394 15.47 -20.21 29.02
C ARG A 394 15.01 -19.00 28.21
N TYR A 395 13.83 -18.47 28.58
CA TYR A 395 13.32 -17.20 28.06
C TYR A 395 13.86 -16.01 28.86
N LEU A 396 14.52 -15.07 28.16
CA LEU A 396 15.21 -13.90 28.72
C LEU A 396 14.29 -12.70 28.89
N SER A 397 14.44 -11.89 29.94
CA SER A 397 13.74 -10.60 30.06
C SER A 397 14.22 -9.60 29.01
N TYR A 398 13.45 -8.57 28.72
CA TYR A 398 13.87 -7.51 27.80
C TYR A 398 15.26 -6.94 28.16
N ASP A 399 15.53 -6.71 29.44
CA ASP A 399 16.82 -6.19 29.89
C ASP A 399 17.96 -7.19 29.64
N GLU A 400 17.74 -8.48 29.88
CA GLU A 400 18.70 -9.54 29.57
C GLU A 400 18.93 -9.69 28.06
N GLN A 401 17.88 -9.53 27.25
CA GLN A 401 18.01 -9.49 25.78
C GLN A 401 18.89 -8.32 25.36
N MET A 402 18.64 -7.12 25.88
CA MET A 402 19.45 -5.93 25.56
C MET A 402 20.89 -6.06 26.07
N GLN A 403 21.10 -6.63 27.25
CA GLN A 403 22.44 -6.93 27.78
C GLN A 403 23.21 -7.86 26.83
N PHE A 404 22.55 -8.91 26.33
CA PHE A 404 23.12 -9.83 25.36
C PHE A 404 23.44 -9.15 24.02
N LEU A 405 22.53 -8.31 23.50
CA LEU A 405 22.78 -7.60 22.24
C LEU A 405 23.97 -6.62 22.35
N ASN A 406 24.08 -5.92 23.48
CA ASN A 406 25.20 -5.04 23.75
C ASN A 406 26.52 -5.81 23.85
N SER A 407 26.54 -6.97 24.52
CA SER A 407 27.76 -7.78 24.63
C SER A 407 28.20 -8.34 23.26
N ILE A 408 27.26 -8.80 22.43
CA ILE A 408 27.56 -9.28 21.07
C ILE A 408 28.07 -8.15 20.17
N SER A 409 27.50 -6.95 20.25
CA SER A 409 28.00 -5.80 19.48
C SER A 409 29.41 -5.38 19.91
N GLN A 410 29.73 -5.49 21.20
CA GLN A 410 31.09 -5.23 21.70
C GLN A 410 32.08 -6.33 21.33
N GLN A 411 31.65 -7.59 21.29
CA GLN A 411 32.48 -8.73 20.94
C GLN A 411 32.79 -8.78 19.43
N TYR A 412 31.85 -8.35 18.59
CA TYR A 412 31.96 -8.35 17.13
C TYR A 412 31.73 -6.94 16.53
N PRO A 413 32.54 -5.92 16.90
CA PRO A 413 32.25 -4.52 16.61
C PRO A 413 32.33 -4.15 15.12
N ASN A 414 33.06 -4.95 14.33
CA ASN A 414 33.18 -4.76 12.88
C ASN A 414 31.97 -5.32 12.11
N ASP A 415 31.27 -6.29 12.71
CA ASP A 415 30.21 -7.03 12.04
C ASP A 415 28.82 -6.69 12.56
N VAL A 416 28.70 -6.28 13.83
CA VAL A 416 27.42 -6.08 14.50
C VAL A 416 27.26 -4.63 14.94
N LYS A 417 26.22 -3.98 14.40
CA LYS A 417 25.79 -2.64 14.81
C LYS A 417 24.37 -2.67 15.35
N LEU A 418 24.18 -2.11 16.54
CA LEU A 418 22.86 -1.88 17.11
C LEU A 418 22.30 -0.55 16.59
N GLN A 419 21.09 -0.60 16.05
CA GLN A 419 20.38 0.55 15.52
C GLN A 419 19.04 0.69 16.23
N LYS A 420 18.83 1.80 16.93
CA LYS A 420 17.53 2.13 17.50
C LYS A 420 16.57 2.56 16.39
N LEU A 421 15.43 1.88 16.26
CA LEU A 421 14.38 2.19 15.29
C LEU A 421 13.34 3.17 15.83
N GLY A 422 13.07 3.09 17.14
CA GLY A 422 12.06 3.90 17.81
C GLY A 422 11.92 3.49 19.28
N ASN A 423 10.83 3.93 19.90
CA ASN A 423 10.43 3.50 21.24
C ASN A 423 9.05 2.85 21.16
N SER A 424 8.78 1.90 22.05
CA SER A 424 7.45 1.41 22.34
C SER A 424 6.60 2.45 23.06
N PHE A 425 5.32 2.16 23.28
CA PHE A 425 4.40 3.05 23.98
C PHE A 425 4.86 3.41 25.42
N GLU A 426 5.39 2.44 26.16
CA GLU A 426 5.92 2.61 27.53
C GLU A 426 7.40 3.04 27.54
N GLY A 427 7.99 3.34 26.38
CA GLY A 427 9.30 3.98 26.26
C GLY A 427 10.52 3.04 26.14
N ARG A 428 10.31 1.72 25.98
CA ARG A 428 11.40 0.76 25.74
C ARG A 428 11.95 0.91 24.32
N SER A 429 13.25 0.77 24.15
CA SER A 429 13.89 0.90 22.84
C SER A 429 13.58 -0.28 21.93
N ILE A 430 13.13 -0.01 20.72
CA ILE A 430 13.00 -1.02 19.66
C ILE A 430 14.29 -0.99 18.86
N THR A 431 15.07 -2.06 18.94
CA THR A 431 16.45 -2.10 18.46
C THR A 431 16.61 -3.16 17.37
N ALA A 432 17.10 -2.73 16.21
CA ALA A 432 17.57 -3.61 15.16
C ALA A 432 19.04 -3.95 15.35
N VAL A 433 19.41 -5.18 15.00
CA VAL A 433 20.78 -5.68 14.98
C VAL A 433 21.16 -5.86 13.51
N ARG A 434 22.07 -5.01 13.03
CA ARG A 434 22.59 -5.09 11.68
C ARG A 434 23.86 -5.93 11.70
N ILE A 435 23.89 -6.99 10.89
CA ILE A 435 24.99 -7.96 10.81
C ILE A 435 25.55 -7.99 9.39
N GLY A 436 26.86 -7.82 9.30
CA GLY A 436 27.59 -7.64 8.05
C GLY A 436 27.79 -6.15 7.71
N ASP A 437 28.89 -5.84 7.01
CA ASP A 437 29.21 -4.46 6.65
C ASP A 437 28.10 -3.80 5.81
N ASP A 438 27.95 -2.48 5.97
CA ASP A 438 27.01 -1.66 5.20
C ASP A 438 27.63 -1.12 3.89
N GLY A 439 28.86 -1.53 3.58
CA GLY A 439 29.79 -0.83 2.69
C GLY A 439 29.69 -1.16 1.20
N SER A 440 28.62 -1.79 0.71
CA SER A 440 28.54 -2.16 -0.72
C SER A 440 27.13 -2.20 -1.33
N ASN A 441 26.11 -1.58 -0.72
CA ASN A 441 24.73 -1.65 -1.21
C ASN A 441 24.20 -3.10 -1.32
N LYS A 442 24.65 -3.97 -0.40
CA LYS A 442 24.25 -5.38 -0.32
C LYS A 442 22.73 -5.53 -0.20
N PRO A 443 22.14 -6.59 -0.78
CA PRO A 443 20.76 -6.94 -0.49
C PRO A 443 20.59 -7.25 1.00
N ILE A 444 19.44 -6.87 1.55
CA ILE A 444 19.09 -7.07 2.95
C ILE A 444 18.11 -8.24 3.07
N VAL A 445 18.36 -9.10 4.05
CA VAL A 445 17.34 -9.98 4.63
C VAL A 445 16.91 -9.36 5.96
N TRP A 446 15.64 -8.97 6.04
CA TRP A 446 15.03 -8.40 7.23
C TRP A 446 14.28 -9.49 7.98
N ILE A 447 14.48 -9.57 9.30
CA ILE A 447 13.79 -10.51 10.16
C ILE A 447 13.30 -9.78 11.38
N ASP A 448 12.04 -9.93 11.72
CA ASP A 448 11.51 -9.44 12.99
C ASP A 448 10.82 -10.55 13.78
N ALA A 449 10.86 -10.40 15.09
CA ALA A 449 10.35 -11.38 16.04
C ALA A 449 9.58 -10.68 17.17
N GLY A 450 8.75 -11.46 17.85
CA GLY A 450 8.11 -11.01 19.07
C GLY A 450 7.08 -9.91 18.86
N ILE A 451 6.40 -9.89 17.71
CA ILE A 451 5.32 -8.92 17.47
C ILE A 451 4.09 -9.24 18.34
N HIS A 452 3.82 -10.53 18.55
CA HIS A 452 2.91 -10.98 19.59
C HIS A 452 3.67 -11.34 20.87
N ALA A 453 3.22 -10.77 21.98
CA ALA A 453 3.91 -10.81 23.25
C ALA A 453 4.04 -12.22 23.88
N ARG A 454 3.05 -13.10 23.66
CA ARG A 454 3.01 -14.47 24.23
C ARG A 454 3.88 -15.49 23.50
N GLU A 455 4.38 -15.16 22.31
CA GLU A 455 5.08 -16.08 21.38
C GLU A 455 6.58 -16.15 21.69
N TRP A 456 6.91 -16.56 22.92
CA TRP A 456 8.26 -16.39 23.49
C TRP A 456 9.39 -17.09 22.73
N ILE A 457 9.11 -18.16 21.99
CA ILE A 457 10.14 -18.85 21.22
C ILE A 457 10.68 -18.00 20.06
N SER A 458 9.89 -17.08 19.50
CA SER A 458 10.32 -16.19 18.41
C SER A 458 11.52 -15.32 18.82
N TYR A 459 11.50 -14.78 20.04
CA TYR A 459 12.59 -13.97 20.61
C TYR A 459 13.89 -14.79 20.72
N ASN A 460 13.81 -16.01 21.26
CA ASN A 460 14.97 -16.89 21.40
C ASN A 460 15.55 -17.29 20.04
N VAL A 461 14.72 -17.60 19.05
CA VAL A 461 15.16 -17.88 17.67
C VAL A 461 15.93 -16.70 17.09
N ALA A 462 15.42 -15.48 17.26
CA ALA A 462 16.10 -14.28 16.75
C ALA A 462 17.46 -14.05 17.42
N LEU A 463 17.56 -14.21 18.74
CA LEU A 463 18.82 -14.07 19.48
C LEU A 463 19.82 -15.17 19.14
N TYR A 464 19.34 -16.41 19.00
CA TYR A 464 20.15 -17.55 18.56
C TYR A 464 20.70 -17.33 17.15
N LEU A 465 19.89 -16.83 16.22
CA LEU A 465 20.31 -16.49 14.87
C LEU A 465 21.43 -15.46 14.89
N ILE A 466 21.24 -14.36 15.62
CA ILE A 466 22.23 -13.27 15.74
C ILE A 466 23.58 -13.84 16.21
N TYR A 467 23.57 -14.63 17.29
CA TYR A 467 24.78 -15.26 17.82
C TYR A 467 25.43 -16.21 16.83
N THR A 468 24.64 -17.13 16.28
CA THR A 468 25.13 -18.24 15.46
C THR A 468 25.76 -17.74 14.18
N ILE A 469 25.15 -16.74 13.54
CA ILE A 469 25.63 -16.23 12.26
C ILE A 469 26.91 -15.40 12.38
N VAL A 470 27.10 -14.68 13.49
CA VAL A 470 28.31 -13.87 13.70
C VAL A 470 29.46 -14.68 14.30
N SER A 471 29.18 -15.63 15.19
CA SER A 471 30.21 -16.39 15.89
C SER A 471 30.86 -17.49 15.05
N GLN A 472 30.20 -17.95 13.98
CA GLN A 472 30.70 -19.06 13.18
C GLN A 472 31.36 -18.58 11.86
N PRO A 473 32.66 -18.87 11.64
CA PRO A 473 33.38 -18.45 10.43
C PRO A 473 32.76 -18.94 9.12
N ALA A 474 32.02 -20.06 9.16
CA ALA A 474 31.36 -20.65 8.01
C ALA A 474 30.36 -19.71 7.31
N TYR A 475 29.84 -18.69 8.02
CA TYR A 475 28.86 -17.74 7.46
C TYR A 475 29.49 -16.43 6.97
N ARG A 476 30.83 -16.28 7.05
CA ARG A 476 31.51 -15.05 6.62
C ARG A 476 31.27 -14.71 5.16
N ASP A 477 31.34 -15.70 4.28
CA ASP A 477 31.07 -15.54 2.85
C ASP A 477 29.61 -15.12 2.57
N LEU A 478 28.67 -15.56 3.41
CA LEU A 478 27.27 -15.13 3.32
C LEU A 478 27.13 -13.65 3.73
N LEU A 479 27.71 -13.26 4.86
CA LEU A 479 27.70 -11.89 5.37
C LEU A 479 28.50 -10.89 4.51
N ASN A 480 29.47 -11.38 3.73
CA ASN A 480 30.17 -10.58 2.73
C ASN A 480 29.26 -10.24 1.53
N SER A 481 28.20 -11.01 1.26
CA SER A 481 27.33 -10.81 0.09
C SER A 481 25.93 -10.29 0.42
N VAL A 482 25.45 -10.52 1.64
CA VAL A 482 24.10 -10.19 2.13
C VAL A 482 24.22 -9.57 3.51
N GLN A 483 23.47 -8.50 3.75
CA GLN A 483 23.33 -7.93 5.09
C GLN A 483 22.10 -8.53 5.77
N LEU A 484 22.25 -8.93 7.03
CA LEU A 484 21.14 -9.42 7.84
C LEU A 484 20.73 -8.32 8.83
N VAL A 485 19.45 -7.98 8.87
CA VAL A 485 18.89 -7.04 9.84
C VAL A 485 17.85 -7.79 10.66
N VAL A 486 18.08 -7.90 11.98
CA VAL A 486 17.20 -8.63 12.89
C VAL A 486 16.61 -7.67 13.93
N VAL A 487 15.29 -7.64 14.10
CA VAL A 487 14.61 -6.97 15.21
C VAL A 487 14.11 -8.06 16.18
N PRO A 488 14.88 -8.43 17.21
CA PRO A 488 14.56 -9.58 18.05
C PRO A 488 13.37 -9.37 18.98
N ASN A 489 12.97 -8.12 19.21
CA ASN A 489 11.84 -7.76 20.05
C ASN A 489 11.13 -6.52 19.50
N THR A 490 10.03 -6.74 18.79
CA THR A 490 9.23 -5.66 18.18
C THR A 490 8.16 -5.09 19.12
N ASN A 491 7.69 -5.88 20.09
CA ASN A 491 6.69 -5.49 21.08
C ASN A 491 7.23 -5.66 22.52
N PRO A 492 8.20 -4.83 22.95
CA PRO A 492 8.89 -5.03 24.22
C PRO A 492 7.98 -4.80 25.44
N ASP A 493 6.97 -3.94 25.32
CA ASP A 493 6.03 -3.69 26.41
C ASP A 493 5.08 -4.86 26.61
N GLY A 494 4.50 -5.37 25.51
CA GLY A 494 3.69 -6.57 25.57
C GLY A 494 4.49 -7.76 26.09
N TYR A 495 5.74 -7.92 25.65
CA TYR A 495 6.61 -9.01 26.11
C TYR A 495 6.86 -8.98 27.63
N GLU A 496 7.22 -7.82 28.19
CA GLU A 496 7.43 -7.70 29.63
C GLU A 496 6.11 -7.88 30.41
N PHE A 497 4.99 -7.40 29.87
CA PHE A 497 3.67 -7.65 30.44
C PHE A 497 3.35 -9.15 30.44
N SER A 498 3.70 -9.89 29.38
CA SER A 498 3.48 -11.32 29.32
C SER A 498 4.38 -12.14 30.26
N ARG A 499 5.56 -11.62 30.59
CA ARG A 499 6.42 -12.24 31.60
C ARG A 499 5.96 -12.04 33.04
N THR A 500 5.38 -10.88 33.33
CA THR A 500 5.21 -10.41 34.71
C THR A 500 3.76 -10.34 35.18
N VAL A 501 2.81 -10.18 34.25
CA VAL A 501 1.40 -9.95 34.59
C VAL A 501 0.50 -11.00 33.94
N ASP A 502 0.51 -11.11 32.61
CA ASP A 502 -0.41 -11.98 31.87
C ASP A 502 0.32 -12.76 30.77
N ARG A 503 0.65 -14.01 31.07
CA ARG A 503 1.39 -14.90 30.15
C ARG A 503 0.75 -15.06 28.77
N MET A 504 -0.56 -14.87 28.64
CA MET A 504 -1.29 -15.00 27.38
C MET A 504 -1.49 -13.68 26.64
N TRP A 505 -0.95 -12.57 27.16
CA TRP A 505 -1.01 -11.27 26.50
C TRP A 505 -0.39 -11.33 25.09
N ARG A 506 -1.16 -10.88 24.10
CA ARG A 506 -0.75 -10.87 22.69
C ARG A 506 -0.33 -9.48 22.20
N LYS A 507 -1.11 -8.46 22.55
CA LYS A 507 -1.13 -7.13 21.92
C LYS A 507 0.02 -6.21 22.36
N THR A 508 0.08 -5.01 21.79
CA THR A 508 0.87 -3.89 22.33
C THR A 508 0.33 -3.44 23.70
N ARG A 509 0.88 -2.37 24.29
CA ARG A 509 0.43 -1.80 25.58
C ARG A 509 -0.06 -0.35 25.50
N SER A 510 -0.45 0.09 24.30
CA SER A 510 -1.07 1.40 24.08
C SER A 510 -2.34 1.58 24.93
N ARG A 511 -2.60 2.81 25.39
CA ARG A 511 -3.78 3.13 26.23
C ARG A 511 -4.78 3.96 25.43
N PHE A 512 -6.07 3.70 25.67
CA PHE A 512 -7.16 4.45 25.06
C PHE A 512 -7.90 5.29 26.11
N THR A 513 -8.35 6.49 25.73
CA THR A 513 -9.20 7.32 26.58
C THR A 513 -10.52 6.61 26.87
N ASN A 514 -10.92 6.55 28.15
CA ASN A 514 -12.18 5.95 28.62
C ASN A 514 -12.35 4.45 28.31
N SER A 515 -11.27 3.71 28.10
CA SER A 515 -11.30 2.25 27.94
C SER A 515 -10.57 1.55 29.07
N ARG A 516 -11.10 0.40 29.51
CA ARG A 516 -10.39 -0.50 30.43
C ARG A 516 -9.45 -1.45 29.70
N CYS A 517 -9.57 -1.52 28.37
CA CYS A 517 -8.75 -2.36 27.51
C CYS A 517 -7.56 -1.56 26.98
N GLY A 518 -6.45 -2.24 26.72
CA GLY A 518 -5.23 -1.64 26.18
C GLY A 518 -4.64 -2.50 25.06
N GLY A 519 -3.83 -1.87 24.22
CA GLY A 519 -3.13 -2.51 23.13
C GLY A 519 -3.97 -2.77 21.89
N ALA A 520 -3.30 -2.74 20.75
CA ALA A 520 -3.80 -3.28 19.48
C ALA A 520 -2.97 -4.51 19.06
N ASP A 521 -3.55 -5.34 18.19
CA ASP A 521 -2.80 -6.38 17.51
C ASP A 521 -1.86 -5.72 16.50
N ALA A 522 -0.57 -5.75 16.80
CA ALA A 522 0.46 -5.15 15.95
C ALA A 522 0.50 -5.80 14.56
N ASN A 523 0.14 -7.08 14.41
CA ASN A 523 0.05 -7.75 13.11
C ASN A 523 -1.34 -7.61 12.44
N ARG A 524 -2.13 -6.63 12.87
CA ARG A 524 -3.33 -6.12 12.18
C ARG A 524 -3.24 -4.62 11.91
N ASN A 525 -2.12 -3.98 12.23
CA ASN A 525 -1.97 -2.53 12.24
C ASN A 525 -1.16 -1.98 11.04
N TYR A 526 -0.65 -2.83 10.14
CA TYR A 526 0.10 -2.39 8.96
C TYR A 526 -0.81 -1.78 7.89
N PRO A 527 -0.34 -0.81 7.08
CA PRO A 527 -1.16 -0.10 6.09
C PRO A 527 -1.34 -0.91 4.80
N PHE A 528 -1.92 -2.10 4.88
CA PHE A 528 -2.26 -2.94 3.73
C PHE A 528 -3.61 -3.63 3.95
N PHE A 529 -4.62 -3.22 3.19
CA PHE A 529 -6.03 -3.60 3.40
C PHE A 529 -6.53 -3.45 4.85
N TRP A 530 -5.91 -2.55 5.61
CA TRP A 530 -6.12 -2.39 7.04
C TRP A 530 -7.61 -2.28 7.41
N GLY A 531 -8.03 -2.95 8.48
CA GLY A 531 -9.39 -2.81 9.03
C GLY A 531 -10.49 -3.55 8.25
N THR A 532 -10.14 -4.40 7.27
CA THR A 532 -11.12 -5.08 6.39
C THR A 532 -11.54 -6.47 6.89
N GLN A 533 -10.72 -7.51 6.70
CA GLN A 533 -11.02 -8.89 7.08
C GLN A 533 -10.09 -9.39 8.19
N GLY A 534 -10.57 -10.32 9.02
CA GLY A 534 -9.74 -10.95 10.06
C GLY A 534 -9.36 -10.07 11.23
N VAL A 535 -10.12 -9.01 11.45
CA VAL A 535 -9.84 -7.95 12.42
C VAL A 535 -11.08 -7.64 13.26
N SER A 536 -10.86 -6.97 14.38
CA SER A 536 -11.92 -6.32 15.15
C SER A 536 -11.65 -4.82 15.27
N HIS A 537 -12.72 -4.03 15.34
CA HIS A 537 -12.67 -2.61 15.70
C HIS A 537 -12.94 -2.38 17.21
N SER A 538 -13.19 -3.45 17.96
CA SER A 538 -13.36 -3.39 19.42
C SER A 538 -12.00 -3.41 20.12
N GLN A 539 -11.72 -2.38 20.93
CA GLN A 539 -10.46 -2.23 21.68
C GLN A 539 -10.15 -3.40 22.63
N CYS A 540 -11.18 -4.13 23.06
CA CYS A 540 -11.03 -5.30 23.94
C CYS A 540 -10.78 -6.61 23.20
N SER A 541 -10.82 -6.60 21.86
CA SER A 541 -10.51 -7.79 21.07
C SER A 541 -9.01 -8.05 21.02
N GLU A 542 -8.63 -9.32 20.98
CA GLU A 542 -7.25 -9.79 20.74
C GLU A 542 -6.75 -9.47 19.32
N VAL A 543 -7.67 -9.26 18.38
CA VAL A 543 -7.38 -8.89 16.98
C VAL A 543 -7.82 -7.44 16.68
N TYR A 544 -7.82 -6.58 17.70
CA TYR A 544 -8.11 -5.16 17.52
C TYR A 544 -7.09 -4.53 16.56
N CYS A 545 -7.53 -3.98 15.43
CA CYS A 545 -6.63 -3.49 14.38
C CYS A 545 -5.99 -2.12 14.68
N GLY A 546 -6.33 -1.48 15.80
CA GLY A 546 -5.89 -0.13 16.15
C GLY A 546 -6.86 0.96 15.71
N ALA A 547 -6.55 2.22 16.03
CA ALA A 547 -7.44 3.34 15.69
C ALA A 547 -7.32 3.78 14.22
N ARG A 548 -6.18 3.50 13.60
CA ARG A 548 -5.80 3.76 12.21
C ARG A 548 -4.61 2.87 11.86
N PRO A 549 -4.25 2.66 10.58
CA PRO A 549 -3.00 1.99 10.27
C PRO A 549 -1.81 2.76 10.88
N GLN A 550 -0.82 2.02 11.35
CA GLN A 550 0.37 2.53 12.04
C GLN A 550 -0.01 3.43 13.25
N SER A 551 -1.06 3.05 13.99
CA SER A 551 -1.40 3.70 15.26
C SER A 551 -0.42 3.32 16.36
N GLU A 552 0.12 2.11 16.32
CA GLU A 552 1.05 1.62 17.32
C GLU A 552 2.46 2.16 17.05
N PRO A 553 3.13 2.78 18.04
CA PRO A 553 4.47 3.34 17.83
C PRO A 553 5.49 2.26 17.43
N GLU A 554 5.28 1.02 17.86
CA GLU A 554 6.07 -0.14 17.48
C GLU A 554 5.99 -0.40 15.97
N VAL A 555 4.77 -0.46 15.42
CA VAL A 555 4.53 -0.71 13.99
C VAL A 555 4.98 0.49 13.15
N LEU A 556 4.78 1.71 13.64
CA LEU A 556 5.28 2.92 12.98
C LEU A 556 6.81 2.92 12.89
N ALA A 557 7.52 2.48 13.93
CA ALA A 557 8.98 2.40 13.93
C ALA A 557 9.49 1.39 12.89
N LEU A 558 8.90 0.18 12.84
CA LEU A 558 9.28 -0.85 11.87
C LEU A 558 9.00 -0.42 10.44
N THR A 559 7.79 0.06 10.17
CA THR A 559 7.40 0.48 8.81
C THR A 559 8.29 1.61 8.28
N ASN A 560 8.60 2.62 9.09
CA ASN A 560 9.54 3.68 8.71
C ASN A 560 10.95 3.15 8.42
N ALA A 561 11.43 2.18 9.20
CA ALA A 561 12.75 1.59 9.00
C ALA A 561 12.81 0.76 7.71
N ILE A 562 11.81 -0.09 7.47
CA ILE A 562 11.72 -0.92 6.26
C ILE A 562 11.58 -0.05 5.00
N GLN A 563 10.74 1.00 5.03
CA GLN A 563 10.55 1.90 3.89
C GLN A 563 11.82 2.62 3.45
N ARG A 564 12.73 2.96 4.38
CA ARG A 564 14.01 3.60 4.05
C ARG A 564 14.94 2.67 3.26
N GLU A 565 14.76 1.37 3.37
CA GLU A 565 15.63 0.36 2.74
C GLU A 565 14.87 -0.59 1.81
N GLU A 566 13.62 -0.30 1.45
CA GLU A 566 12.73 -1.23 0.74
C GLU A 566 13.29 -1.68 -0.62
N THR A 567 14.13 -0.87 -1.25
CA THR A 567 14.83 -1.23 -2.50
C THR A 567 15.98 -2.21 -2.30
N ARG A 568 16.59 -2.25 -1.11
CA ARG A 568 17.66 -3.17 -0.71
C ARG A 568 17.13 -4.45 -0.10
N ILE A 569 16.00 -4.39 0.61
CA ILE A 569 15.39 -5.57 1.25
C ILE A 569 14.85 -6.52 0.18
N LYS A 570 15.38 -7.74 0.14
CA LYS A 570 14.99 -8.79 -0.81
C LYS A 570 14.34 -10.00 -0.14
N GLY A 571 14.61 -10.20 1.15
CA GLY A 571 13.97 -11.19 2.00
C GLY A 571 13.37 -10.54 3.25
N TYR A 572 12.18 -10.96 3.63
CA TYR A 572 11.47 -10.59 4.85
C TYR A 572 10.93 -11.84 5.53
N ILE A 573 11.20 -12.01 6.82
CA ILE A 573 10.61 -13.05 7.67
C ILE A 573 10.03 -12.42 8.94
N ALA A 574 8.73 -12.60 9.16
CA ALA A 574 8.10 -12.40 10.46
C ALA A 574 8.11 -13.72 11.25
N LEU A 575 8.77 -13.75 12.40
CA LEU A 575 8.83 -14.92 13.27
C LEU A 575 7.68 -14.91 14.28
N HIS A 576 6.85 -15.93 14.21
CA HIS A 576 5.68 -16.17 15.04
C HIS A 576 5.71 -17.56 15.68
N SER A 577 4.75 -17.85 16.54
CA SER A 577 4.42 -19.21 16.96
C SER A 577 2.94 -19.25 17.34
N TYR A 578 2.21 -20.35 17.21
CA TYR A 578 2.67 -21.69 16.88
C TYR A 578 1.86 -22.29 15.73
N GLY A 579 2.40 -23.31 15.08
CA GLY A 579 1.66 -24.02 14.02
C GLY A 579 2.51 -24.90 13.12
N GLN A 580 3.83 -24.72 13.12
CA GLN A 580 4.75 -25.36 12.16
C GLN A 580 4.34 -25.06 10.71
N GLU A 581 4.16 -23.78 10.40
CA GLU A 581 3.79 -23.32 9.06
C GLU A 581 4.75 -22.24 8.57
N ILE A 582 5.06 -22.29 7.27
CA ILE A 582 5.76 -21.25 6.52
C ILE A 582 4.72 -20.64 5.61
N LEU A 583 4.22 -19.47 6.00
CA LEU A 583 3.18 -18.76 5.30
C LEU A 583 3.78 -17.82 4.27
N TYR A 584 3.11 -17.67 3.14
CA TYR A 584 3.43 -16.67 2.13
C TYR A 584 2.18 -15.86 1.73
N PRO A 585 2.34 -14.57 1.36
CA PRO A 585 1.24 -13.71 0.93
C PRO A 585 0.38 -14.28 -0.20
N TRP A 586 -0.86 -13.83 -0.39
CA TRP A 586 -1.53 -12.81 0.41
C TRP A 586 -2.34 -13.42 1.56
N GLY A 587 -2.38 -12.70 2.69
CA GLY A 587 -3.14 -13.01 3.89
C GLY A 587 -4.43 -12.22 4.04
N HIS A 588 -4.54 -11.01 3.48
CA HIS A 588 -5.73 -10.15 3.67
C HIS A 588 -7.05 -10.75 3.16
N THR A 589 -7.02 -11.68 2.21
CA THR A 589 -8.21 -12.39 1.71
C THR A 589 -7.84 -13.75 1.11
N GLN A 590 -8.78 -14.70 1.12
CA GLN A 590 -8.61 -16.00 0.49
C GLN A 590 -8.49 -15.91 -1.04
N ARG A 591 -7.87 -16.93 -1.64
CA ARG A 591 -7.70 -17.12 -3.09
C ARG A 591 -7.03 -15.95 -3.79
N THR A 592 -6.11 -15.28 -3.09
CA THR A 592 -5.30 -14.22 -3.67
C THR A 592 -3.83 -14.54 -3.53
N TYR A 593 -3.10 -14.40 -4.63
CA TYR A 593 -1.69 -14.78 -4.71
C TYR A 593 -0.87 -13.68 -5.38
N PRO A 594 0.38 -13.45 -4.95
CA PRO A 594 1.34 -12.64 -5.68
C PRO A 594 1.64 -13.24 -7.06
N SER A 595 2.02 -12.40 -8.01
CA SER A 595 2.36 -12.84 -9.37
C SER A 595 3.56 -13.81 -9.41
N ASP A 596 4.42 -13.80 -8.39
CA ASP A 596 5.59 -14.66 -8.23
C ASP A 596 5.40 -15.78 -7.18
N VAL A 597 4.16 -16.23 -6.97
CA VAL A 597 3.81 -17.28 -5.99
C VAL A 597 4.62 -18.56 -6.13
N GLU A 598 4.97 -18.97 -7.35
CA GLU A 598 5.79 -20.17 -7.60
C GLU A 598 7.20 -20.06 -7.01
N ASP A 599 7.82 -18.87 -7.09
CA ASP A 599 9.11 -18.62 -6.45
C ASP A 599 8.99 -18.71 -4.93
N LEU A 600 7.90 -18.17 -4.36
CA LEU A 600 7.64 -18.20 -2.92
C LEU A 600 7.45 -19.64 -2.42
N ILE A 601 6.64 -20.45 -3.11
CA ILE A 601 6.42 -21.86 -2.77
C ILE A 601 7.71 -22.65 -2.86
N LYS A 602 8.50 -22.45 -3.92
CA LYS A 602 9.77 -23.17 -4.12
C LYS A 602 10.75 -22.93 -2.97
N VAL A 603 10.96 -21.68 -2.61
CA VAL A 603 11.89 -21.32 -1.51
C VAL A 603 11.29 -21.74 -0.16
N GLY A 604 9.98 -21.59 0.04
CA GLY A 604 9.27 -22.08 1.21
C GLY A 604 9.45 -23.58 1.43
N ARG A 605 9.32 -24.39 0.38
CA ARG A 605 9.55 -25.85 0.44
C ARG A 605 10.99 -26.19 0.78
N ALA A 606 11.95 -25.44 0.23
CA ALA A 606 13.35 -25.63 0.58
C ALA A 606 13.61 -25.30 2.07
N MET A 607 12.98 -24.25 2.61
CA MET A 607 13.03 -23.93 4.04
C MET A 607 12.42 -25.06 4.90
N ALA A 608 11.24 -25.58 4.53
CA ALA A 608 10.60 -26.69 5.23
C ALA A 608 11.45 -27.97 5.21
N SER A 609 12.03 -28.32 4.05
CA SER A 609 12.96 -29.47 3.95
C SER A 609 14.21 -29.28 4.81
N ALA A 610 14.72 -28.06 4.93
CA ALA A 610 15.89 -27.76 5.77
C ALA A 610 15.57 -27.90 7.26
N ILE A 611 14.36 -27.51 7.68
CA ILE A 611 13.87 -27.79 9.05
C ILE A 611 13.76 -29.29 9.30
N GLN A 612 13.09 -30.01 8.40
CA GLN A 612 12.90 -31.46 8.52
C GLN A 612 14.23 -32.22 8.63
N ALA A 613 15.28 -31.75 7.95
CA ALA A 613 16.60 -32.36 8.02
C ALA A 613 17.29 -32.25 9.39
N VAL A 614 16.84 -31.37 10.29
CA VAL A 614 17.43 -31.21 11.64
C VAL A 614 16.91 -32.27 12.60
N ASN A 615 15.58 -32.45 12.67
CA ASN A 615 14.97 -33.38 13.63
C ASN A 615 13.63 -33.99 13.14
N ASN A 616 13.44 -34.11 11.83
CA ASN A 616 12.21 -34.62 11.19
C ASN A 616 10.93 -33.83 11.52
N THR A 617 11.06 -32.60 12.06
CA THR A 617 9.92 -31.71 12.29
C THR A 617 9.36 -31.23 10.95
N GLU A 618 8.07 -31.47 10.70
CA GLU A 618 7.42 -31.12 9.45
C GLU A 618 6.79 -29.74 9.52
N TYR A 619 7.09 -28.88 8.53
CA TYR A 619 6.48 -27.58 8.36
C TYR A 619 5.68 -27.54 7.06
N ASN A 620 4.45 -27.03 7.12
CA ASN A 620 3.62 -26.85 5.93
C ASN A 620 3.94 -25.51 5.26
N VAL A 621 3.98 -25.48 3.93
CA VAL A 621 4.16 -24.24 3.16
C VAL A 621 2.83 -23.88 2.53
N VAL A 622 2.20 -22.81 3.02
CA VAL A 622 0.80 -22.49 2.67
C VAL A 622 0.62 -20.99 2.46
N ASN A 623 -0.38 -20.62 1.64
CA ASN A 623 -0.77 -19.22 1.50
C ASN A 623 -1.40 -18.73 2.81
N SER A 624 -1.07 -17.51 3.26
CA SER A 624 -1.55 -16.99 4.56
C SER A 624 -3.09 -16.94 4.65
N GLY A 625 -3.80 -16.55 3.58
CA GLY A 625 -5.27 -16.43 3.58
C GLY A 625 -6.01 -17.76 3.49
N ASP A 626 -5.54 -18.67 2.63
CA ASP A 626 -6.13 -20.00 2.40
C ASP A 626 -5.70 -21.04 3.44
N GLY A 627 -4.46 -20.92 3.87
CA GLY A 627 -3.77 -21.80 4.79
C GLY A 627 -3.81 -21.33 6.24
N LEU A 628 -4.49 -20.22 6.55
CA LEU A 628 -4.94 -19.91 7.89
C LEU A 628 -6.38 -19.37 7.81
N TYR A 629 -6.48 -18.07 7.82
CA TYR A 629 -7.71 -17.30 7.69
C TYR A 629 -7.35 -15.91 7.16
N PRO A 630 -8.28 -15.21 6.49
CA PRO A 630 -8.06 -13.82 6.11
C PRO A 630 -7.61 -12.98 7.30
N ALA A 631 -6.47 -12.30 7.18
CA ALA A 631 -5.89 -11.44 8.20
C ALA A 631 -5.32 -10.17 7.53
N ALA A 632 -6.11 -9.10 7.54
CA ALA A 632 -5.69 -7.83 6.94
C ALA A 632 -4.80 -7.01 7.89
N GLY A 633 -3.92 -6.17 7.33
CA GLY A 633 -2.98 -5.36 8.09
C GLY A 633 -1.82 -6.15 8.69
N ALA A 634 -1.48 -7.31 8.12
CA ALA A 634 -0.32 -8.12 8.48
C ALA A 634 0.99 -7.60 7.85
N SER A 635 2.11 -7.87 8.51
CA SER A 635 3.43 -7.33 8.15
C SER A 635 4.01 -7.97 6.89
N ASP A 636 3.84 -9.27 6.67
CA ASP A 636 4.31 -10.03 5.51
C ASP A 636 3.64 -9.58 4.21
N ASP A 637 2.32 -9.40 4.25
CA ASP A 637 1.51 -8.80 3.20
C ASP A 637 1.99 -7.37 2.90
N TRP A 638 2.11 -6.52 3.93
CA TRP A 638 2.59 -5.16 3.72
C TRP A 638 4.00 -5.14 3.11
N ALA A 639 4.95 -5.92 3.63
CA ALA A 639 6.31 -6.03 3.11
C ALA A 639 6.32 -6.46 1.62
N LYS A 640 5.51 -7.46 1.26
CA LYS A 640 5.35 -7.90 -0.14
C LYS A 640 4.80 -6.80 -1.04
N SER A 641 3.84 -6.02 -0.54
CA SER A 641 3.27 -4.88 -1.26
C SER A 641 4.26 -3.74 -1.52
N ARG A 642 5.35 -3.66 -0.73
CA ARG A 642 6.46 -2.70 -0.92
C ARG A 642 7.49 -3.16 -1.96
N GLY A 643 7.29 -4.32 -2.60
CA GLY A 643 8.20 -4.86 -3.61
C GLY A 643 9.31 -5.75 -3.04
N ILE A 644 9.24 -6.13 -1.77
CA ILE A 644 10.14 -7.14 -1.19
C ILE A 644 9.78 -8.51 -1.80
N LYS A 645 10.74 -9.13 -2.49
CA LYS A 645 10.48 -10.33 -3.30
C LYS A 645 10.08 -11.53 -2.45
N TYR A 646 10.91 -11.91 -1.50
CA TYR A 646 10.65 -13.08 -0.65
C TYR A 646 10.11 -12.59 0.69
N SER A 647 8.80 -12.73 0.91
CA SER A 647 8.14 -12.33 2.16
C SER A 647 7.44 -13.55 2.76
N TYR A 648 7.74 -13.84 4.03
CA TYR A 648 7.18 -14.99 4.74
C TYR A 648 6.82 -14.65 6.17
N THR A 649 5.84 -15.37 6.69
CA THR A 649 5.64 -15.55 8.14
C THR A 649 6.01 -16.98 8.49
N ILE A 650 6.80 -17.20 9.55
CA ILE A 650 7.08 -18.55 10.05
C ILE A 650 6.39 -18.72 11.40
N GLU A 651 5.37 -19.57 11.44
CA GLU A 651 4.72 -20.07 12.65
C GLU A 651 5.54 -21.22 13.20
N LEU A 652 6.38 -20.93 14.20
CA LEU A 652 7.32 -21.88 14.79
C LEU A 652 6.61 -23.04 15.51
N SER A 653 7.42 -24.03 15.90
CA SER A 653 7.02 -25.15 16.74
C SER A 653 6.43 -24.64 18.07
N PRO A 654 5.49 -25.40 18.67
CA PRO A 654 5.04 -26.73 18.25
C PRO A 654 3.83 -26.72 17.32
N ILE A 655 3.45 -27.88 16.80
CA ILE A 655 2.11 -28.11 16.22
C ILE A 655 1.07 -28.48 17.30
N ASP A 656 1.52 -28.84 18.50
CA ASP A 656 0.67 -29.29 19.61
C ASP A 656 0.04 -28.12 20.36
N ASP A 657 -1.30 -28.08 20.33
CA ASP A 657 -2.13 -27.10 21.02
C ASP A 657 -2.03 -27.13 22.55
N TYR A 658 -1.71 -28.28 23.16
CA TYR A 658 -1.56 -28.36 24.62
C TYR A 658 -0.32 -27.59 25.09
N ILE A 659 0.78 -27.74 24.36
CA ILE A 659 1.99 -26.96 24.63
C ILE A 659 1.81 -25.52 24.15
N GLY A 660 1.34 -25.33 22.91
CA GLY A 660 1.05 -24.05 22.30
C GLY A 660 2.17 -23.02 22.51
N PHE A 661 1.81 -21.84 23.01
CA PHE A 661 2.76 -20.76 23.29
C PHE A 661 3.70 -21.03 24.49
N SER A 662 3.44 -22.07 25.29
CA SER A 662 4.20 -22.40 26.51
C SER A 662 5.18 -23.54 26.27
N LEU A 663 5.99 -23.40 25.21
CA LEU A 663 7.02 -24.35 24.83
C LEU A 663 8.03 -24.56 25.99
N PRO A 664 8.25 -25.82 26.44
CA PRO A 664 9.24 -26.16 27.46
C PRO A 664 10.66 -25.72 27.11
N GLU A 665 11.44 -25.39 28.14
CA GLU A 665 12.78 -24.83 28.00
C GLU A 665 13.79 -25.78 27.35
N ASP A 666 13.66 -27.08 27.60
CA ASP A 666 14.47 -28.14 27.00
C ASP A 666 14.27 -28.27 25.49
N ARG A 667 13.16 -27.74 24.94
CA ARG A 667 12.90 -27.72 23.49
C ARG A 667 13.35 -26.45 22.79
N ILE A 668 13.78 -25.41 23.52
CA ILE A 668 14.17 -24.12 22.92
C ILE A 668 15.31 -24.31 21.91
N ASN A 669 16.38 -25.00 22.29
CA ASN A 669 17.54 -25.24 21.43
C ASN A 669 17.15 -25.96 20.13
N GLN A 670 16.29 -26.98 20.22
CA GLN A 670 15.80 -27.71 19.05
C GLN A 670 15.13 -26.75 18.05
N VAL A 671 14.16 -25.94 18.51
CA VAL A 671 13.42 -25.02 17.64
C VAL A 671 14.32 -23.92 17.07
N CYS A 672 15.29 -23.43 17.86
CA CYS A 672 16.29 -22.47 17.39
C CYS A 672 17.13 -23.03 16.23
N ARG A 673 17.59 -24.28 16.35
CA ARG A 673 18.39 -24.95 15.30
C ARG A 673 17.57 -25.20 14.04
N GLU A 674 16.32 -25.63 14.19
CA GLU A 674 15.37 -25.82 13.09
C GLU A 674 15.14 -24.52 12.31
N ALA A 675 14.71 -23.46 13.01
CA ALA A 675 14.39 -22.17 12.39
C ALA A 675 15.62 -21.52 11.74
N PHE A 676 16.80 -21.66 12.34
CA PHE A 676 18.04 -21.18 11.76
C PHE A 676 18.30 -21.76 10.35
N GLN A 677 18.02 -23.05 10.13
CA GLN A 677 18.21 -23.68 8.82
C GLN A 677 17.27 -23.08 7.75
N ALA A 678 16.01 -22.83 8.10
CA ALA A 678 15.07 -22.16 7.19
C ALA A 678 15.54 -20.74 6.82
N ILE A 679 15.94 -19.96 7.82
CA ILE A 679 16.44 -18.59 7.61
C ILE A 679 17.70 -18.60 6.73
N GLN A 680 18.61 -19.56 6.95
CA GLN A 680 19.81 -19.72 6.14
C GLN A 680 19.47 -20.00 4.67
N VAL A 681 18.46 -20.83 4.38
CA VAL A 681 18.01 -21.08 3.00
C VAL A 681 17.58 -19.79 2.32
N LEU A 682 16.78 -18.94 2.98
CA LEU A 682 16.38 -17.65 2.41
C LEU A 682 17.60 -16.75 2.15
N MET A 683 18.53 -16.67 3.09
CA MET A 683 19.74 -15.86 2.92
C MET A 683 20.59 -16.34 1.73
N ILE A 684 20.71 -17.65 1.53
CA ILE A 684 21.43 -18.24 0.38
C ILE A 684 20.71 -17.92 -0.93
N GLU A 685 19.37 -18.01 -0.97
CA GLU A 685 18.61 -17.65 -2.17
C GLU A 685 18.78 -16.16 -2.51
N VAL A 686 18.69 -15.28 -1.51
CA VAL A 686 18.92 -13.84 -1.70
C VAL A 686 20.35 -13.56 -2.17
N LYS A 687 21.36 -14.22 -1.59
CA LYS A 687 22.74 -14.16 -2.08
C LYS A 687 22.85 -14.58 -3.54
N SER A 688 22.25 -15.71 -3.90
CA SER A 688 22.31 -16.28 -5.25
C SER A 688 21.69 -15.35 -6.30
N LYS A 689 20.58 -14.69 -5.96
CA LYS A 689 19.81 -13.84 -6.88
C LYS A 689 20.28 -12.39 -6.92
N PHE A 690 20.72 -11.85 -5.78
CA PHE A 690 20.95 -10.41 -5.60
C PHE A 690 22.30 -10.08 -4.97
N GLY A 691 23.08 -11.07 -4.54
CA GLY A 691 24.37 -10.87 -3.93
C GLY A 691 25.37 -10.23 -4.90
N ILE A 692 26.28 -9.44 -4.33
CA ILE A 692 27.32 -8.75 -5.09
C ILE A 692 28.38 -9.77 -5.51
N LYS A 693 28.64 -9.89 -6.82
CA LYS A 693 29.72 -10.72 -7.34
C LYS A 693 31.05 -10.00 -7.10
N HIS A 694 31.84 -10.46 -6.14
CA HIS A 694 33.23 -10.02 -6.05
C HIS A 694 34.00 -10.65 -7.21
N SER A 695 34.59 -9.83 -8.09
CA SER A 695 35.55 -10.28 -9.09
C SER A 695 36.83 -10.71 -8.37
N THR A 696 36.96 -12.00 -8.08
CA THR A 696 38.25 -12.55 -7.66
C THR A 696 39.11 -12.76 -8.90
N SER A 697 40.19 -12.00 -8.99
CA SER A 697 41.34 -12.31 -9.83
C SER A 697 41.78 -13.75 -9.57
N SER A 698 41.99 -14.48 -10.66
CA SER A 698 42.41 -15.88 -10.75
C SER A 698 43.44 -16.33 -9.70
N VAL A 699 43.06 -17.19 -8.75
CA VAL A 699 43.89 -18.30 -8.23
C VAL A 699 43.00 -19.46 -7.73
N SER A 700 43.20 -20.63 -8.34
CA SER A 700 42.88 -22.04 -7.98
C SER A 700 41.55 -22.42 -7.27
N SER A 701 40.71 -23.12 -8.07
CA SER A 701 39.78 -24.24 -7.76
C SER A 701 38.89 -24.24 -6.50
N PRO A 702 37.56 -24.42 -6.63
CA PRO A 702 36.64 -24.48 -5.49
C PRO A 702 36.71 -25.83 -4.75
N SER A 703 36.76 -25.77 -3.42
CA SER A 703 36.68 -26.94 -2.54
C SER A 703 35.30 -27.62 -2.62
N ALA A 704 35.33 -28.95 -2.52
CA ALA A 704 34.23 -29.87 -2.88
C ALA A 704 32.99 -29.87 -1.96
N GLN A 705 32.88 -28.98 -0.98
CA GLN A 705 31.78 -29.03 0.01
C GLN A 705 30.52 -28.29 -0.43
N SER A 706 30.62 -27.20 -1.19
CA SER A 706 29.47 -26.40 -1.63
C SER A 706 28.65 -27.07 -2.74
N SER A 707 29.28 -27.97 -3.51
CA SER A 707 28.63 -28.68 -4.62
C SER A 707 27.91 -29.98 -4.18
N LEU A 708 28.24 -30.53 -3.01
CA LEU A 708 27.61 -31.76 -2.50
C LEU A 708 26.18 -31.52 -1.97
N LEU A 709 25.90 -30.35 -1.38
CA LEU A 709 24.56 -30.00 -0.86
C LEU A 709 23.54 -29.78 -1.98
N LEU A 710 23.93 -29.07 -3.05
CA LEU A 710 23.08 -28.86 -4.23
C LEU A 710 22.86 -30.15 -5.05
N LYS A 711 23.84 -31.07 -5.08
CA LYS A 711 23.67 -32.38 -5.72
C LYS A 711 22.75 -33.31 -4.92
N ARG A 712 22.84 -33.33 -3.59
CA ARG A 712 21.94 -34.15 -2.75
C ARG A 712 20.48 -33.71 -2.86
N MET A 713 20.20 -32.42 -2.98
CA MET A 713 18.84 -31.89 -3.18
C MET A 713 18.22 -32.21 -4.56
N ARG A 714 19.03 -32.42 -5.60
CA ARG A 714 18.54 -32.84 -6.93
C ARG A 714 18.24 -34.33 -7.03
N THR A 715 18.93 -35.18 -6.25
CA THR A 715 18.75 -36.63 -6.31
C THR A 715 17.53 -37.15 -5.54
N THR A 716 17.04 -36.43 -4.52
CA THR A 716 15.84 -36.82 -3.76
C THR A 716 14.52 -36.45 -4.44
N ALA A 717 14.52 -35.47 -5.35
CA ALA A 717 13.31 -35.09 -6.09
C ALA A 717 12.94 -36.06 -7.25
N ASN A 718 13.86 -36.92 -7.70
CA ASN A 718 13.67 -37.81 -8.86
C ASN A 718 13.50 -39.30 -8.51
N ARG A 719 13.42 -39.68 -7.23
CA ARG A 719 13.14 -41.06 -6.81
C ARG A 719 11.84 -41.10 -6.00
N GLY A 720 10.72 -40.90 -6.69
CA GLY A 720 9.41 -40.91 -6.06
C GLY A 720 8.25 -41.27 -6.98
N PHE A 721 8.48 -41.84 -8.16
CA PHE A 721 7.42 -42.45 -8.98
C PHE A 721 8.02 -43.54 -9.87
N GLY A 722 7.77 -44.81 -9.51
CA GLY A 722 8.27 -45.96 -10.26
C GLY A 722 7.93 -47.30 -9.60
N ARG A 723 6.67 -47.72 -9.76
CA ARG A 723 6.11 -49.09 -9.78
C ARG A 723 6.81 -50.22 -9.01
N GLY A 724 6.01 -50.99 -8.25
CA GLY A 724 6.29 -52.42 -8.11
C GLY A 724 5.48 -53.19 -7.06
N LYS A 725 4.34 -53.72 -7.52
CA LYS A 725 3.58 -54.90 -7.02
C LYS A 725 2.77 -54.78 -5.74
#